data_AF-A0A2N2VRU2-F1
#
_entry.id   AF-A0A2N2VRU2-F1
#
_cell.length_a   1.000
_cell.length_b   1.000
_cell.length_c   1.000
_cell.angle_alpha   90.00
_cell.angle_beta   90.00
_cell.angle_gamma   90.00
#
_symmetry.space_group_name_H-M   'P 1'
#
loop_
_entity.id
_entity.type
_entity.pdbx_description
1 polymer ?
#
loop_
_entity_poly.entity_id
_entity_poly.type
_entity_poly.pdbx_seq_one_letter_code
_entity_poly.pdbx_strand_id
1 'polypeptide(L)'
;MKRRSYRCKQKGAALWILLIALIMAGSFAFYRTSNVQFNRAQHESKLATNMALAKEALIARAVMDANRPGSLPCPDLITDSDAWSNHPGDGNSDKLIGAATGICPSYVGWLPWITLDLPELVDETGTRLWYVLSKKLTDDESASPINSDTEMELSVDGNNEIAALIIAPRGPLNGQGNRPSHTPSDYLDGENGNTDDQKYITGPQSDTFNDLVLTITRQELMAAVEKRVANEVKSCLEQHATSSANLEHRFPWPAPFSTNSFQGKAGSLFGRLPETQPGSHPKALLNQAQTALIGAETSLSHAADANEQLGIIQGLNETLTLGRNLFDAIYIASTQLWQATQTNIGNLAALNLELTKDLKPGTTGKINIIDSEKNRIIPLASAALTPLDILPAALAASGIDVFPDELSRRISSFSIARDIITLQPVIDLLSRSTSKHIDIQPKLSTAQLAATMALAATTPEAFALATDALLQSATALLTSITDSRINQVADEIKPYLSQLDTLINQVSIDTTALTKQLSDTQRQVNLIVTGTSTIVAARDNSSQRLGNALQEASTNTVTSQVKAFTLSAIESLETLINEMSRNDDNLTRSSLATATEAFKISQTDFANLTTTTTNNARVPYAQALQNAAVNLDFWTKIIAVKSIDLASQAKTLPVSAGTDLAKVTAQPNTAYQSDIDALAASQSAASALQTYIKTPTENKKTAAATARSNALNQLSTLIEQANKLSGVLSNTIASATQFPTVWLSSRCDFLQPAQKTWWRENQWKTLVFYQISDIVVSNPGTLMVNGASGYRLVVLAAGRTLGTQNRSIQNTENYLEANNSSPSRDGDGDATTLVKTFTVATPSSIFNDRLSY
;
A
#
# COMPACT_ATOMS: atom_id res chain seq x y z
N MET A 1 -21.77 76.60 -107.05
CA MET A 1 -22.35 75.83 -105.93
C MET A 1 -21.21 75.38 -105.01
N LYS A 2 -21.10 75.95 -103.79
CA LYS A 2 -20.12 75.58 -102.76
C LYS A 2 -20.67 74.42 -101.92
N ARG A 3 -19.83 73.49 -101.45
CA ARG A 3 -19.92 72.92 -100.09
C ARG A 3 -18.56 72.40 -99.62
N ARG A 4 -18.21 72.84 -98.41
CA ARG A 4 -16.93 72.71 -97.69
C ARG A 4 -16.79 71.37 -96.97
N SER A 5 -15.55 70.92 -96.81
CA SER A 5 -15.11 69.88 -95.87
C SER A 5 -15.22 70.33 -94.41
N TYR A 6 -15.50 69.37 -93.52
CA TYR A 6 -15.10 69.41 -92.11
C TYR A 6 -14.66 68.01 -91.64
N ARG A 7 -13.45 67.93 -91.08
CA ARG A 7 -12.96 66.84 -90.21
C ARG A 7 -13.24 67.22 -88.76
N CYS A 8 -13.64 66.27 -87.91
CA CYS A 8 -13.40 66.35 -86.47
C CYS A 8 -13.20 64.95 -85.85
N LYS A 9 -12.27 64.87 -84.89
CA LYS A 9 -11.85 63.71 -84.08
C LYS A 9 -12.63 63.68 -82.76
N GLN A 10 -12.97 62.49 -82.23
CA GLN A 10 -13.03 62.10 -80.79
C GLN A 10 -12.97 60.56 -80.74
N LYS A 11 -12.17 59.78 -79.99
CA LYS A 11 -11.36 59.85 -78.74
C LYS A 11 -11.94 58.90 -77.66
N GLY A 12 -11.29 57.76 -77.45
CA GLY A 12 -10.75 57.38 -76.13
C GLY A 12 -11.66 56.95 -74.96
N ALA A 13 -13.00 56.87 -75.06
CA ALA A 13 -13.81 56.45 -73.90
C ALA A 13 -13.95 54.91 -73.75
N ALA A 14 -14.06 54.17 -74.85
CA ALA A 14 -14.33 52.72 -74.81
C ALA A 14 -13.18 51.89 -74.20
N LEU A 15 -11.92 52.31 -74.44
CA LEU A 15 -10.74 51.58 -73.97
C LEU A 15 -10.49 51.81 -72.46
N TRP A 16 -10.83 52.99 -71.95
CA TRP A 16 -10.80 53.29 -70.51
C TRP A 16 -11.92 52.58 -69.74
N ILE A 17 -13.12 52.49 -70.30
CA ILE A 17 -14.24 51.75 -69.68
C ILE A 17 -13.94 50.25 -69.62
N LEU A 18 -13.36 49.67 -70.69
CA LEU A 18 -12.95 48.26 -70.70
C LEU A 18 -11.82 47.96 -69.71
N LEU A 19 -10.83 48.86 -69.60
CA LEU A 19 -9.72 48.74 -68.64
C LEU A 19 -10.23 48.82 -67.19
N ILE A 20 -11.13 49.76 -66.89
CA ILE A 20 -11.74 49.91 -65.56
C ILE A 20 -12.59 48.68 -65.22
N ALA A 21 -13.35 48.14 -66.19
CA ALA A 21 -14.12 46.91 -65.99
C ALA A 21 -13.24 45.68 -65.71
N LEU A 22 -12.09 45.55 -66.40
CA LEU A 22 -11.13 44.46 -66.17
C LEU A 22 -10.40 44.60 -64.83
N ILE A 23 -10.04 45.83 -64.41
CA ILE A 23 -9.44 46.08 -63.10
C ILE A 23 -10.45 45.81 -61.98
N MET A 24 -11.73 46.18 -62.14
CA MET A 24 -12.77 45.88 -61.15
C MET A 24 -13.09 44.38 -61.09
N ALA A 25 -13.14 43.68 -62.22
CA ALA A 25 -13.32 42.22 -62.25
C ALA A 25 -12.14 41.47 -61.64
N GLY A 26 -10.90 41.91 -61.93
CA GLY A 26 -9.68 41.37 -61.31
C GLY A 26 -9.60 41.65 -59.81
N SER A 27 -9.99 42.86 -59.38
CA SER A 27 -10.02 43.24 -57.95
C SER A 27 -11.11 42.48 -57.18
N PHE A 28 -12.26 42.22 -57.78
CA PHE A 28 -13.33 41.42 -57.19
C PHE A 28 -12.98 39.93 -57.10
N ALA A 29 -12.33 39.38 -58.14
CA ALA A 29 -11.84 38.00 -58.13
C ALA A 29 -10.70 37.80 -57.13
N PHE A 30 -9.76 38.76 -57.03
CA PHE A 30 -8.67 38.75 -56.05
C PHE A 30 -9.17 38.97 -54.61
N TYR A 31 -10.15 39.85 -54.40
CA TYR A 31 -10.81 40.04 -53.10
C TYR A 31 -11.58 38.79 -52.66
N ARG A 32 -12.33 38.15 -53.57
CA ARG A 32 -12.99 36.86 -53.28
C ARG A 32 -11.99 35.75 -52.99
N THR A 33 -10.94 35.59 -53.78
CA THR A 33 -9.95 34.51 -53.58
C THR A 33 -9.09 34.73 -52.34
N SER A 34 -8.72 35.98 -52.02
CA SER A 34 -7.98 36.32 -50.80
C SER A 34 -8.84 36.15 -49.54
N ASN A 35 -10.10 36.61 -49.53
CA ASN A 35 -11.01 36.35 -48.40
C ASN A 35 -11.36 34.87 -48.24
N VAL A 36 -11.50 34.11 -49.33
CA VAL A 36 -11.78 32.67 -49.26
C VAL A 36 -10.57 31.91 -48.70
N GLN A 37 -9.34 32.28 -49.08
CA GLN A 37 -8.13 31.65 -48.54
C GLN A 37 -7.87 32.06 -47.08
N PHE A 38 -8.08 33.32 -46.72
CA PHE A 38 -7.92 33.80 -45.33
C PHE A 38 -8.98 33.22 -44.39
N ASN A 39 -10.25 33.18 -44.83
CA ASN A 39 -11.32 32.55 -44.07
C ASN A 39 -11.09 31.05 -43.97
N ARG A 40 -10.68 30.36 -45.05
CA ARG A 40 -10.37 28.92 -45.00
C ARG A 40 -9.22 28.61 -44.04
N ALA A 41 -8.12 29.36 -44.10
CA ALA A 41 -7.02 29.21 -43.16
C ALA A 41 -7.44 29.50 -41.71
N GLN A 42 -8.31 30.50 -41.49
CA GLN A 42 -8.86 30.82 -40.17
C GLN A 42 -9.83 29.75 -39.65
N HIS A 43 -10.67 29.19 -40.51
CA HIS A 43 -11.59 28.10 -40.18
C HIS A 43 -10.84 26.80 -39.89
N GLU A 44 -9.84 26.45 -40.72
CA GLU A 44 -8.97 25.29 -40.49
C GLU A 44 -8.16 25.46 -39.19
N SER A 45 -7.66 26.66 -38.89
CA SER A 45 -7.00 26.97 -37.62
C SER A 45 -7.96 26.88 -36.42
N LYS A 46 -9.22 27.31 -36.56
CA LYS A 46 -10.23 27.23 -35.49
C LYS A 46 -10.65 25.78 -35.23
N LEU A 47 -10.87 24.99 -36.29
CA LEU A 47 -11.17 23.57 -36.16
C LEU A 47 -10.03 22.83 -35.44
N ALA A 48 -8.78 23.04 -35.89
CA ALA A 48 -7.61 22.43 -35.26
C ALA A 48 -7.50 22.80 -33.77
N THR A 49 -7.81 24.05 -33.42
CA THR A 49 -7.84 24.51 -32.02
C THR A 49 -8.94 23.82 -31.23
N ASN A 50 -10.16 23.71 -31.78
CA ASN A 50 -11.28 23.02 -31.13
C ASN A 50 -10.95 21.54 -30.88
N MET A 51 -10.41 20.83 -31.87
CA MET A 51 -10.03 19.42 -31.72
C MET A 51 -8.87 19.25 -30.71
N ALA A 52 -7.89 20.14 -30.71
CA ALA A 52 -6.82 20.13 -29.71
C ALA A 52 -7.36 20.37 -28.29
N LEU A 53 -8.30 21.31 -28.12
CA LEU A 53 -8.93 21.59 -26.84
C LEU A 53 -9.73 20.38 -26.32
N ALA A 54 -10.46 19.70 -27.21
CA ALA A 54 -11.15 18.45 -26.89
C ALA A 54 -10.16 17.34 -26.46
N LYS A 55 -9.02 17.21 -27.15
CA LYS A 55 -7.97 16.23 -26.81
C LYS A 55 -7.39 16.48 -25.43
N GLU A 56 -7.00 17.72 -25.15
CA GLU A 56 -6.46 18.10 -23.84
C GLU A 56 -7.48 17.89 -22.72
N ALA A 57 -8.76 18.20 -22.94
CA ALA A 57 -9.80 17.99 -21.95
C ALA A 57 -10.02 16.50 -21.62
N LEU A 58 -9.98 15.62 -22.63
CA LEU A 58 -10.07 14.18 -22.41
C LEU A 58 -8.87 13.65 -21.60
N ILE A 59 -7.64 14.07 -21.94
CA ILE A 59 -6.44 13.68 -21.18
C ILE A 59 -6.52 14.23 -19.75
N ALA A 60 -6.92 15.49 -19.58
CA ALA A 60 -7.09 16.11 -18.27
C ALA A 60 -8.14 15.38 -17.42
N ARG A 61 -9.29 15.03 -18.00
CA ARG A 61 -10.35 14.24 -17.33
C ARG A 61 -9.81 12.90 -16.84
N ALA A 62 -9.02 12.21 -17.65
CA ALA A 62 -8.42 10.93 -17.27
C ALA A 62 -7.39 11.05 -16.14
N VAL A 63 -6.60 12.14 -16.12
CA VAL A 63 -5.63 12.44 -15.05
C VAL A 63 -6.33 12.81 -13.75
N MET A 64 -7.38 13.62 -13.84
CA MET A 64 -8.13 14.14 -12.70
C MET A 64 -9.11 13.14 -12.09
N ASP A 65 -9.27 11.96 -12.70
CA ASP A 65 -10.09 10.92 -12.10
C ASP A 65 -9.51 10.51 -10.74
N ALA A 66 -10.28 10.75 -9.68
CA ALA A 66 -9.88 10.45 -8.32
C ALA A 66 -9.89 8.94 -8.04
N ASN A 67 -10.80 8.20 -8.68
CA ASN A 67 -11.12 6.81 -8.37
C ASN A 67 -10.64 5.82 -9.45
N ARG A 68 -10.30 6.31 -10.64
CA ARG A 68 -9.89 5.49 -11.76
C ARG A 68 -8.99 6.26 -12.74
N PRO A 69 -7.76 6.65 -12.34
CA PRO A 69 -6.83 7.37 -13.20
C PRO A 69 -6.66 6.67 -14.56
N GLY A 70 -6.86 7.40 -15.64
CA GLY A 70 -6.84 6.86 -17.01
C GLY A 70 -8.21 6.53 -17.60
N SER A 71 -9.30 6.61 -16.83
CA SER A 71 -10.65 6.46 -17.38
C SER A 71 -11.08 7.63 -18.25
N LEU A 72 -11.95 7.34 -19.21
CA LEU A 72 -12.54 8.32 -20.11
C LEU A 72 -14.07 8.18 -20.12
N PRO A 73 -14.81 9.31 -20.23
CA PRO A 73 -16.27 9.29 -20.21
C PRO A 73 -16.85 8.60 -21.45
N CYS A 74 -18.06 8.07 -21.34
CA CYS A 74 -18.80 7.57 -22.50
C CYS A 74 -19.16 8.72 -23.45
N PRO A 75 -19.20 8.46 -24.78
CA PRO A 75 -19.79 9.41 -25.73
C PRO A 75 -21.24 9.75 -25.41
N ASP A 76 -21.68 10.93 -25.87
CA ASP A 76 -23.08 11.36 -25.82
C ASP A 76 -23.77 10.94 -27.12
N LEU A 77 -24.75 10.02 -27.08
CA LEU A 77 -25.42 9.59 -28.32
C LEU A 77 -26.83 9.04 -28.17
N ILE A 78 -27.07 8.12 -27.22
CA ILE A 78 -28.25 7.23 -27.30
C ILE A 78 -29.07 7.19 -26.01
N THR A 79 -28.50 7.61 -24.88
CA THR A 79 -29.23 7.62 -23.60
C THR A 79 -30.28 8.73 -23.62
N ASP A 80 -31.55 8.34 -23.60
CA ASP A 80 -32.69 9.25 -23.57
C ASP A 80 -33.55 8.97 -22.33
N SER A 81 -33.28 9.69 -21.23
CA SER A 81 -33.95 9.48 -19.95
C SER A 81 -34.11 10.78 -19.16
N ASP A 82 -35.36 11.24 -19.04
CA ASP A 82 -35.74 12.35 -18.14
C ASP A 82 -35.30 12.08 -16.69
N ALA A 83 -35.43 10.83 -16.24
CA ALA A 83 -35.12 10.43 -14.87
C ALA A 83 -33.64 10.66 -14.51
N TRP A 84 -32.75 10.60 -15.50
CA TRP A 84 -31.32 10.79 -15.34
C TRP A 84 -30.83 12.13 -15.89
N SER A 85 -31.76 12.97 -16.39
CA SER A 85 -31.47 14.24 -17.03
C SER A 85 -30.35 14.12 -18.08
N ASN A 86 -30.43 13.07 -18.89
CA ASN A 86 -29.47 12.76 -19.92
C ASN A 86 -30.23 12.42 -21.20
N HIS A 87 -29.98 13.21 -22.24
CA HIS A 87 -30.64 13.11 -23.54
C HIS A 87 -29.60 13.13 -24.65
N PRO A 88 -29.87 12.51 -25.81
CA PRO A 88 -28.96 12.53 -26.94
C PRO A 88 -28.57 13.95 -27.36
N GLY A 89 -27.27 14.22 -27.36
CA GLY A 89 -26.71 15.49 -27.80
C GLY A 89 -26.89 16.64 -26.80
N ASP A 90 -27.11 16.34 -25.52
CA ASP A 90 -27.18 17.35 -24.45
C ASP A 90 -25.79 17.79 -23.95
N GLY A 91 -24.71 17.13 -24.39
CA GLY A 91 -23.33 17.37 -23.98
C GLY A 91 -22.91 16.59 -22.73
N ASN A 92 -23.78 15.78 -22.14
CA ASN A 92 -23.47 14.91 -21.01
C ASN A 92 -23.07 13.52 -21.51
N SER A 93 -22.05 12.92 -20.90
CA SER A 93 -21.68 11.54 -21.19
C SER A 93 -22.85 10.60 -20.91
N ASP A 94 -23.13 9.71 -21.86
CA ASP A 94 -24.18 8.72 -21.70
C ASP A 94 -23.98 7.88 -20.43
N LYS A 95 -25.09 7.58 -19.76
CA LYS A 95 -25.06 6.74 -18.55
C LYS A 95 -24.88 5.27 -18.92
N LEU A 96 -24.04 4.58 -18.16
CA LEU A 96 -23.73 3.16 -18.36
C LEU A 96 -24.99 2.28 -18.25
N ILE A 97 -25.12 1.31 -19.15
CA ILE A 97 -26.22 0.32 -19.05
C ILE A 97 -25.84 -0.70 -17.99
N GLY A 98 -26.59 -0.71 -16.89
CA GLY A 98 -26.37 -1.60 -15.75
C GLY A 98 -25.07 -1.30 -15.01
N ALA A 99 -25.16 -0.71 -13.82
CA ALA A 99 -24.00 -0.37 -12.97
C ALA A 99 -23.09 -1.57 -12.60
N ALA A 100 -23.49 -2.81 -12.93
CA ALA A 100 -22.71 -4.02 -12.70
C ALA A 100 -21.90 -4.48 -13.93
N THR A 101 -22.16 -3.92 -15.12
CA THR A 101 -21.49 -4.33 -16.38
C THR A 101 -20.51 -3.30 -16.91
N GLY A 102 -20.60 -2.03 -16.51
CA GLY A 102 -19.60 -1.01 -16.82
C GLY A 102 -19.38 -0.72 -18.31
N ILE A 103 -20.44 -0.84 -19.10
CA ILE A 103 -20.41 -0.72 -20.56
C ILE A 103 -21.09 0.58 -20.98
N CYS A 104 -20.41 1.35 -21.84
CA CYS A 104 -21.04 2.49 -22.51
C CYS A 104 -22.19 2.00 -23.41
N PRO A 105 -23.34 2.69 -23.42
CA PRO A 105 -24.42 2.41 -24.38
C PRO A 105 -23.97 2.45 -25.84
N SER A 106 -23.02 3.36 -26.14
CA SER A 106 -22.29 3.43 -27.39
C SER A 106 -20.85 3.84 -27.13
N TYR A 107 -19.90 3.32 -27.92
CA TYR A 107 -18.48 3.69 -27.87
C TYR A 107 -18.07 4.70 -28.95
N VAL A 108 -19.05 5.11 -29.76
CA VAL A 108 -18.97 6.20 -30.73
C VAL A 108 -20.15 7.14 -30.46
N GLY A 109 -19.93 8.44 -30.53
CA GLY A 109 -20.99 9.42 -30.30
C GLY A 109 -20.47 10.84 -30.42
N TRP A 110 -21.24 11.82 -29.97
CA TRP A 110 -20.75 13.18 -29.84
C TRP A 110 -19.83 13.32 -28.63
N LEU A 111 -18.92 14.29 -28.71
CA LEU A 111 -18.07 14.68 -27.60
C LEU A 111 -18.95 15.20 -26.44
N PRO A 112 -18.85 14.63 -25.22
CA PRO A 112 -19.65 15.06 -24.08
C PRO A 112 -19.08 16.34 -23.45
N TRP A 113 -19.25 17.46 -24.14
CA TRP A 113 -18.61 18.74 -23.81
C TRP A 113 -19.00 19.31 -22.43
N ILE A 114 -20.23 19.10 -21.94
CA ILE A 114 -20.59 19.49 -20.56
C ILE A 114 -19.84 18.65 -19.54
N THR A 115 -19.74 17.33 -19.75
CA THR A 115 -19.01 16.43 -18.85
C THR A 115 -17.52 16.76 -18.80
N LEU A 116 -16.98 17.29 -19.89
CA LEU A 116 -15.58 17.73 -20.01
C LEU A 116 -15.35 19.20 -19.58
N ASP A 117 -16.39 19.89 -19.09
CA ASP A 117 -16.34 21.32 -18.74
C ASP A 117 -15.82 22.20 -19.89
N LEU A 118 -16.27 21.90 -21.11
CA LEU A 118 -15.94 22.62 -22.32
C LEU A 118 -17.16 23.42 -22.82
N PRO A 119 -16.95 24.50 -23.60
CA PRO A 119 -18.02 25.00 -24.46
C PRO A 119 -18.36 23.97 -25.55
N GLU A 120 -19.54 24.05 -26.15
CA GLU A 120 -19.90 23.20 -27.29
C GLU A 120 -18.93 23.42 -28.47
N LEU A 121 -18.14 22.39 -28.78
CA LEU A 121 -17.13 22.41 -29.83
C LEU A 121 -17.70 21.85 -31.13
N VAL A 122 -17.62 22.67 -32.19
CA VAL A 122 -18.13 22.35 -33.53
C VAL A 122 -17.06 22.54 -34.61
N ASP A 123 -17.26 21.91 -35.76
CA ASP A 123 -16.47 22.10 -36.96
C ASP A 123 -16.83 23.39 -37.73
N GLU A 124 -16.21 23.61 -38.89
CA GLU A 124 -16.47 24.79 -39.73
C GLU A 124 -17.91 24.89 -40.26
N THR A 125 -18.67 23.80 -40.23
CA THR A 125 -20.06 23.74 -40.67
C THR A 125 -21.07 23.91 -39.54
N GLY A 126 -20.58 23.97 -38.29
CA GLY A 126 -21.42 24.00 -37.09
C GLY A 126 -21.83 22.61 -36.61
N THR A 127 -21.25 21.54 -37.16
CA THR A 127 -21.51 20.16 -36.72
C THR A 127 -20.63 19.83 -35.51
N ARG A 128 -21.19 19.12 -34.52
CA ARG A 128 -20.47 18.68 -33.32
C ARG A 128 -19.33 17.74 -33.66
N LEU A 129 -18.28 17.79 -32.85
CA LEU A 129 -17.20 16.81 -32.91
C LEU A 129 -17.72 15.43 -32.44
N TRP A 130 -17.37 14.40 -33.20
CA TRP A 130 -17.56 13.00 -32.82
C TRP A 130 -16.39 12.53 -31.95
N TYR A 131 -16.68 11.60 -31.06
CA TYR A 131 -15.77 11.03 -30.10
C TYR A 131 -15.92 9.52 -30.07
N VAL A 132 -14.78 8.82 -30.09
CA VAL A 132 -14.69 7.36 -30.00
C VAL A 132 -13.81 6.98 -28.83
N LEU A 133 -14.27 6.01 -28.04
CA LEU A 133 -13.60 5.52 -26.84
C LEU A 133 -13.17 4.05 -27.01
N SER A 134 -11.92 3.73 -26.65
CA SER A 134 -11.53 2.32 -26.46
C SER A 134 -12.24 1.73 -25.24
N LYS A 135 -12.89 0.57 -25.40
CA LYS A 135 -13.84 0.05 -24.41
C LYS A 135 -13.20 -0.22 -23.05
N LYS A 136 -11.94 -0.66 -23.04
CA LYS A 136 -11.15 -0.90 -21.82
C LYS A 136 -10.89 0.36 -20.97
N LEU A 137 -11.08 1.56 -21.52
CA LEU A 137 -10.87 2.83 -20.81
C LEU A 137 -12.14 3.44 -20.22
N THR A 138 -13.26 2.72 -20.22
CA THR A 138 -14.54 3.21 -19.68
C THR A 138 -14.43 3.62 -18.20
N ASP A 139 -15.08 4.73 -17.88
CA ASP A 139 -15.22 5.29 -16.54
C ASP A 139 -16.24 4.53 -15.68
N ASP A 140 -15.91 3.29 -15.33
CA ASP A 140 -16.72 2.44 -14.47
C ASP A 140 -15.88 1.57 -13.54
N GLU A 141 -16.22 1.51 -12.25
CA GLU A 141 -15.41 0.75 -11.28
C GLU A 141 -15.56 -0.78 -11.35
N SER A 142 -16.47 -1.32 -12.16
CA SER A 142 -16.62 -2.75 -12.45
C SER A 142 -15.88 -3.18 -13.73
N ALA A 143 -15.42 -2.21 -14.54
CA ALA A 143 -14.63 -2.47 -15.74
C ALA A 143 -13.18 -2.86 -15.43
N SER A 144 -12.52 -3.48 -16.42
CA SER A 144 -11.15 -4.03 -16.32
C SER A 144 -10.12 -3.03 -15.77
N PRO A 145 -9.06 -3.46 -15.06
CA PRO A 145 -8.01 -2.58 -14.54
C PRO A 145 -7.44 -1.62 -15.61
N ILE A 146 -7.31 -0.33 -15.28
CA ILE A 146 -6.68 0.70 -16.14
C ILE A 146 -5.29 1.07 -15.61
N ASN A 147 -4.25 0.62 -16.31
CA ASN A 147 -2.86 0.96 -16.05
C ASN A 147 -2.03 0.99 -17.35
N SER A 148 -0.71 1.17 -17.24
CA SER A 148 0.18 1.28 -18.39
C SER A 148 0.19 0.05 -19.31
N ASP A 149 -0.09 -1.14 -18.77
CA ASP A 149 -0.15 -2.39 -19.52
C ASP A 149 -1.56 -2.68 -20.07
N THR A 150 -2.56 -1.82 -19.83
CA THR A 150 -3.88 -1.93 -20.46
C THR A 150 -3.74 -1.83 -21.98
N GLU A 151 -4.07 -2.92 -22.67
CA GLU A 151 -4.09 -2.97 -24.13
C GLU A 151 -5.24 -2.11 -24.68
N MET A 152 -4.98 -1.44 -25.80
CA MET A 152 -6.00 -0.67 -26.52
C MET A 152 -6.71 -1.55 -27.56
N GLU A 153 -7.94 -1.18 -27.90
CA GLU A 153 -8.76 -1.92 -28.89
C GLU A 153 -9.00 -1.14 -30.19
N LEU A 154 -8.79 0.19 -30.19
CA LEU A 154 -8.98 1.01 -31.38
C LEU A 154 -7.78 0.90 -32.32
N SER A 155 -8.05 0.80 -33.63
CA SER A 155 -7.03 0.83 -34.68
C SER A 155 -7.25 2.00 -35.61
N VAL A 156 -6.19 2.78 -35.88
CA VAL A 156 -6.21 3.84 -36.91
C VAL A 156 -5.09 3.56 -37.89
N ASP A 157 -5.43 3.37 -39.17
CA ASP A 157 -4.45 3.05 -40.23
C ASP A 157 -3.52 1.87 -39.89
N GLY A 158 -4.03 0.90 -39.12
CA GLY A 158 -3.29 -0.27 -38.64
C GLY A 158 -2.48 -0.04 -37.34
N ASN A 159 -2.49 1.16 -36.77
CA ASN A 159 -1.92 1.43 -35.44
C ASN A 159 -2.94 1.10 -34.34
N ASN A 160 -2.64 0.10 -33.52
CA ASN A 160 -3.51 -0.39 -32.44
C ASN A 160 -3.23 0.24 -31.07
N GLU A 161 -2.49 1.35 -31.01
CA GLU A 161 -2.11 2.04 -29.78
C GLU A 161 -2.96 3.29 -29.52
N ILE A 162 -4.26 3.22 -29.85
CA ILE A 162 -5.18 4.36 -29.82
C ILE A 162 -6.15 4.23 -28.63
N ALA A 163 -6.13 5.22 -27.74
CA ALA A 163 -7.00 5.29 -26.57
C ALA A 163 -8.37 5.88 -26.91
N ALA A 164 -8.39 6.93 -27.74
CA ALA A 164 -9.59 7.61 -28.17
C ALA A 164 -9.39 8.36 -29.49
N LEU A 165 -10.49 8.75 -30.12
CA LEU A 165 -10.53 9.55 -31.35
C LEU A 165 -11.46 10.74 -31.18
N ILE A 166 -11.07 11.85 -31.80
CA ILE A 166 -11.95 13.00 -32.03
C ILE A 166 -12.06 13.16 -33.54
N ILE A 167 -13.27 13.14 -34.08
CA ILE A 167 -13.52 13.20 -35.52
C ILE A 167 -14.36 14.43 -35.82
N ALA A 168 -13.89 15.26 -36.75
CA ALA A 168 -14.66 16.35 -37.31
C ALA A 168 -15.25 15.91 -38.65
N PRO A 169 -16.59 15.76 -38.76
CA PRO A 169 -17.26 15.20 -39.93
C PRO A 169 -17.32 16.14 -41.15
N ARG A 170 -17.09 17.44 -40.94
CA ARG A 170 -17.16 18.47 -41.98
C ARG A 170 -18.49 18.45 -42.75
N GLY A 171 -18.52 19.09 -43.93
CA GLY A 171 -19.73 19.19 -44.75
C GLY A 171 -20.20 17.82 -45.28
N PRO A 172 -21.51 17.58 -45.42
CA PRO A 172 -22.04 16.29 -45.84
C PRO A 172 -21.57 15.89 -47.24
N LEU A 173 -21.12 14.64 -47.38
CA LEU A 173 -20.84 14.01 -48.67
C LEU A 173 -22.11 13.37 -49.27
N ASN A 174 -22.01 12.89 -50.52
CA ASN A 174 -23.13 12.20 -51.17
C ASN A 174 -23.55 10.95 -50.38
N GLY A 175 -24.79 10.93 -49.91
CA GLY A 175 -25.34 9.86 -49.07
C GLY A 175 -25.56 10.26 -47.60
N GLN A 176 -24.97 11.35 -47.14
CA GLN A 176 -25.08 11.88 -45.76
C GLN A 176 -26.18 12.95 -45.62
N GLY A 177 -27.31 12.74 -46.29
CA GLY A 177 -28.38 13.75 -46.39
C GLY A 177 -29.30 13.87 -45.18
N ASN A 178 -29.22 12.95 -44.21
CA ASN A 178 -30.17 12.86 -43.09
C ASN A 178 -29.71 13.62 -41.82
N ARG A 179 -28.82 14.59 -41.95
CA ARG A 179 -28.39 15.43 -40.82
C ARG A 179 -29.49 16.45 -40.45
N PRO A 180 -29.91 16.61 -39.18
CA PRO A 180 -29.38 15.93 -37.99
C PRO A 180 -30.04 14.55 -37.75
N SER A 181 -29.22 13.54 -37.44
CA SER A 181 -29.60 12.22 -36.94
C SER A 181 -28.64 11.75 -35.83
N HIS A 182 -28.84 10.55 -35.27
CA HIS A 182 -27.93 9.91 -34.30
C HIS A 182 -27.09 8.78 -34.95
N THR A 183 -27.15 8.64 -36.28
CA THR A 183 -26.50 7.55 -37.00
C THR A 183 -25.10 7.99 -37.43
N PRO A 184 -24.01 7.31 -37.02
CA PRO A 184 -22.65 7.70 -37.38
C PRO A 184 -22.42 7.85 -38.89
N SER A 185 -22.97 6.94 -39.71
CA SER A 185 -22.81 6.98 -41.17
C SER A 185 -23.50 8.15 -41.87
N ASP A 186 -24.40 8.88 -41.19
CA ASP A 186 -24.95 10.14 -41.71
C ASP A 186 -23.95 11.30 -41.54
N TYR A 187 -22.84 11.11 -40.81
CA TYR A 187 -21.84 12.13 -40.53
C TYR A 187 -20.41 11.75 -40.91
N LEU A 188 -19.99 10.52 -40.63
CA LEU A 188 -18.62 10.03 -40.78
C LEU A 188 -18.46 9.27 -42.10
N ASP A 189 -17.25 9.26 -42.64
CA ASP A 189 -16.94 8.76 -43.98
C ASP A 189 -16.30 7.38 -44.00
N GLY A 190 -16.64 6.57 -45.00
CA GLY A 190 -15.99 5.28 -45.24
C GLY A 190 -15.99 4.37 -44.01
N GLU A 191 -14.81 3.90 -43.61
CA GLU A 191 -14.65 3.05 -42.41
C GLU A 191 -15.03 3.79 -41.12
N ASN A 192 -14.85 5.11 -41.04
CA ASN A 192 -15.15 5.86 -39.82
C ASN A 192 -16.65 5.87 -39.49
N GLY A 193 -17.52 5.72 -40.51
CA GLY A 193 -18.95 5.55 -40.34
C GLY A 193 -19.39 4.11 -40.06
N ASN A 194 -18.49 3.14 -40.19
CA ASN A 194 -18.71 1.72 -39.90
C ASN A 194 -18.28 1.41 -38.46
N THR A 195 -19.16 1.66 -37.50
CA THR A 195 -18.78 1.74 -36.08
C THR A 195 -18.78 0.39 -35.35
N ASP A 196 -18.75 -0.73 -36.07
CA ASP A 196 -18.94 -2.06 -35.51
C ASP A 196 -17.62 -2.82 -35.20
N ASP A 197 -16.51 -2.44 -35.84
CA ASP A 197 -15.26 -3.21 -35.81
C ASP A 197 -14.07 -2.52 -35.11
N GLN A 198 -14.27 -1.30 -34.57
CA GLN A 198 -13.25 -0.48 -33.89
C GLN A 198 -12.06 -0.04 -34.76
N LYS A 199 -12.20 -0.10 -36.09
CA LYS A 199 -11.20 0.38 -37.03
C LYS A 199 -11.61 1.72 -37.62
N TYR A 200 -10.61 2.58 -37.80
CA TYR A 200 -10.76 3.92 -38.31
C TYR A 200 -9.61 4.23 -39.27
N ILE A 201 -9.82 5.21 -40.14
CA ILE A 201 -8.85 5.59 -41.16
C ILE A 201 -8.63 7.09 -41.18
N THR A 202 -7.43 7.50 -41.58
CA THR A 202 -7.13 8.88 -41.94
C THR A 202 -6.88 9.00 -43.44
N GLY A 203 -7.17 10.17 -44.01
CA GLY A 203 -7.03 10.38 -45.44
C GLY A 203 -7.09 11.85 -45.85
N PRO A 204 -6.57 12.19 -47.04
CA PRO A 204 -6.74 13.52 -47.60
C PRO A 204 -8.20 13.76 -47.99
N GLN A 205 -8.62 15.02 -47.93
CA GLN A 205 -9.96 15.41 -48.37
C GLN A 205 -10.18 15.08 -49.86
N SER A 206 -11.31 14.46 -50.16
CA SER A 206 -11.76 14.01 -51.48
C SER A 206 -13.29 14.06 -51.57
N ASP A 207 -13.85 13.71 -52.73
CA ASP A 207 -15.30 13.65 -52.92
C ASP A 207 -15.99 12.50 -52.14
N THR A 208 -15.20 11.59 -51.56
CA THR A 208 -15.68 10.40 -50.82
C THR A 208 -15.14 10.30 -49.40
N PHE A 209 -14.30 11.25 -48.97
CA PHE A 209 -13.72 11.28 -47.62
C PHE A 209 -13.26 12.70 -47.30
N ASN A 210 -13.81 13.34 -46.27
CA ASN A 210 -13.42 14.65 -45.77
C ASN A 210 -13.27 14.71 -44.24
N ASP A 211 -13.59 13.63 -43.51
CA ASP A 211 -13.32 13.47 -42.08
C ASP A 211 -11.90 13.93 -41.68
N LEU A 212 -11.82 14.76 -40.64
CA LEU A 212 -10.56 15.04 -39.96
C LEU A 212 -10.52 14.27 -38.65
N VAL A 213 -9.60 13.32 -38.54
CA VAL A 213 -9.42 12.48 -37.35
C VAL A 213 -8.22 12.95 -36.55
N LEU A 214 -8.42 13.24 -35.26
CA LEU A 214 -7.38 13.47 -34.28
C LEU A 214 -7.32 12.28 -33.31
N THR A 215 -6.17 11.64 -33.25
CA THR A 215 -5.96 10.49 -32.36
C THR A 215 -5.44 10.94 -30.98
N ILE A 216 -5.87 10.21 -29.96
CA ILE A 216 -5.26 10.19 -28.64
C ILE A 216 -4.62 8.82 -28.49
N THR A 217 -3.30 8.77 -28.53
CA THR A 217 -2.57 7.51 -28.38
C THR A 217 -2.53 7.07 -26.92
N ARG A 218 -2.34 5.77 -26.67
CA ARG A 218 -2.08 5.25 -25.32
C ARG A 218 -0.89 5.96 -24.68
N GLN A 219 0.19 6.19 -25.44
CA GLN A 219 1.40 6.81 -24.92
C GLN A 219 1.15 8.25 -24.46
N GLU A 220 0.34 9.03 -25.17
CA GLU A 220 -0.02 10.39 -24.76
C GLU A 220 -0.88 10.40 -23.50
N LEU A 221 -1.92 9.56 -23.46
CA LEU A 221 -2.82 9.44 -22.31
C LEU A 221 -2.09 8.95 -21.06
N MET A 222 -1.44 7.79 -21.17
CA MET A 222 -0.80 7.12 -20.03
C MET A 222 0.41 7.88 -19.51
N ALA A 223 1.15 8.59 -20.36
CA ALA A 223 2.24 9.44 -19.90
C ALA A 223 1.80 10.48 -18.85
N ALA A 224 0.61 11.05 -19.02
CA ALA A 224 0.05 12.03 -18.08
C ALA A 224 -0.49 11.34 -16.81
N VAL A 225 -1.18 10.20 -16.98
CA VAL A 225 -1.73 9.40 -15.88
C VAL A 225 -0.63 8.84 -14.99
N GLU A 226 0.40 8.23 -15.56
CA GLU A 226 1.57 7.69 -14.88
C GLU A 226 2.30 8.76 -14.08
N LYS A 227 2.45 9.98 -14.65
CA LYS A 227 3.03 11.12 -13.93
C LYS A 227 2.18 11.51 -12.72
N ARG A 228 0.85 11.52 -12.85
CA ARG A 228 -0.07 11.74 -11.72
C ARG A 228 0.05 10.65 -10.67
N VAL A 229 0.08 9.38 -11.06
CA VAL A 229 0.25 8.25 -10.13
C VAL A 229 1.58 8.33 -9.39
N ALA A 230 2.69 8.63 -10.09
CA ALA A 230 3.99 8.82 -9.46
C ALA A 230 4.01 10.02 -8.49
N ASN A 231 3.31 11.11 -8.82
CA ASN A 231 3.17 12.27 -7.93
C ASN A 231 2.35 11.95 -6.66
N GLU A 232 1.26 11.20 -6.78
CA GLU A 232 0.45 10.77 -5.61
C GLU A 232 1.27 9.91 -4.65
N VAL A 233 2.02 8.95 -5.21
CA VAL A 233 2.93 8.10 -4.44
C VAL A 233 4.04 8.91 -3.79
N LYS A 234 4.66 9.86 -4.52
CA LYS A 234 5.66 10.77 -3.95
C LYS A 234 5.09 11.56 -2.78
N SER A 235 3.91 12.16 -2.97
CA SER A 235 3.26 12.95 -1.93
C SER A 235 2.90 12.09 -0.71
N CYS A 236 2.44 10.85 -0.91
CA CYS A 236 2.22 9.91 0.18
C CYS A 236 3.51 9.61 0.95
N LEU A 237 4.59 9.23 0.26
CA LEU A 237 5.86 8.88 0.89
C LEU A 237 6.48 10.05 1.65
N GLU A 238 6.48 11.25 1.06
CA GLU A 238 6.98 12.46 1.73
C GLU A 238 6.16 12.80 2.98
N GLN A 239 4.82 12.80 2.88
CA GLN A 239 3.98 13.13 4.03
C GLN A 239 3.97 12.04 5.10
N HIS A 240 4.10 10.77 4.73
CA HIS A 240 4.35 9.68 5.67
C HIS A 240 5.63 9.95 6.46
N ALA A 241 6.71 10.30 5.77
CA ALA A 241 8.02 10.45 6.37
C ALA A 241 8.16 11.75 7.19
N THR A 242 7.44 12.82 6.83
CA THR A 242 7.41 14.07 7.60
C THR A 242 6.27 14.15 8.62
N SER A 243 5.41 13.13 8.70
CA SER A 243 4.31 13.09 9.66
C SER A 243 4.83 13.28 11.08
N SER A 244 4.13 14.08 11.89
CA SER A 244 4.47 14.25 13.31
C SER A 244 4.32 12.95 14.10
N ALA A 245 3.55 12.00 13.58
CA ALA A 245 3.44 10.67 14.14
C ALA A 245 4.62 9.76 13.78
N ASN A 246 5.40 10.10 12.74
CA ASN A 246 6.61 9.39 12.38
C ASN A 246 7.80 9.94 13.19
N LEU A 247 8.00 9.43 14.39
CA LEU A 247 9.02 9.94 15.33
C LEU A 247 10.44 9.80 14.80
N GLU A 248 10.68 8.87 13.89
CA GLU A 248 11.99 8.65 13.29
C GLU A 248 12.20 9.48 12.01
N HIS A 249 11.14 10.12 11.51
CA HIS A 249 11.09 10.82 10.24
C HIS A 249 11.70 10.02 9.08
N ARG A 250 11.26 8.76 8.98
CA ARG A 250 11.79 7.78 8.03
C ARG A 250 10.83 7.49 6.88
N PHE A 251 11.36 7.27 5.69
CA PHE A 251 10.62 6.60 4.62
C PHE A 251 10.42 5.13 4.98
N PRO A 252 9.34 4.48 4.50
CA PRO A 252 9.23 3.04 4.60
C PRO A 252 10.34 2.37 3.77
N TRP A 253 10.75 1.18 4.16
CA TRP A 253 11.70 0.39 3.37
C TRP A 253 11.00 -0.10 2.08
N PRO A 254 11.57 0.15 0.89
CA PRO A 254 11.09 -0.42 -0.36
C PRO A 254 11.02 -1.95 -0.33
N ALA A 255 10.13 -2.51 -1.14
CA ALA A 255 10.04 -3.94 -1.36
C ALA A 255 10.85 -4.33 -2.61
N PRO A 256 12.09 -4.85 -2.46
CA PRO A 256 12.94 -5.22 -3.59
C PRO A 256 12.37 -6.44 -4.31
N PHE A 257 12.89 -6.74 -5.51
CA PHE A 257 12.44 -7.90 -6.29
C PHE A 257 12.83 -9.25 -5.68
N SER A 258 13.82 -9.30 -4.78
CA SER A 258 14.17 -10.53 -4.02
C SER A 258 13.08 -10.96 -3.03
N THR A 259 12.14 -10.08 -2.71
CA THR A 259 11.06 -10.36 -1.76
C THR A 259 9.76 -10.73 -2.47
N ASN A 260 9.01 -11.62 -1.85
CA ASN A 260 7.66 -11.97 -2.28
C ASN A 260 6.64 -10.99 -1.69
N SER A 261 5.44 -10.92 -2.30
CA SER A 261 4.27 -10.25 -1.73
C SER A 261 4.50 -8.81 -1.25
N PHE A 262 5.34 -8.04 -1.96
CA PHE A 262 5.59 -6.62 -1.66
C PHE A 262 6.10 -6.40 -0.21
N GLN A 263 6.90 -7.33 0.32
CA GLN A 263 7.47 -7.19 1.65
C GLN A 263 8.59 -6.15 1.63
N GLY A 264 8.46 -5.09 2.42
CA GLY A 264 9.55 -4.17 2.65
C GLY A 264 10.73 -4.90 3.26
N LYS A 265 11.95 -4.56 2.84
CA LYS A 265 13.16 -5.17 3.36
C LYS A 265 14.11 -4.11 3.89
N ALA A 266 14.51 -4.27 5.14
CA ALA A 266 15.39 -3.32 5.78
C ALA A 266 16.72 -3.17 5.02
N GLY A 267 17.18 -1.93 4.90
CA GLY A 267 18.37 -1.58 4.12
C GLY A 267 18.11 -1.39 2.62
N SER A 268 16.98 -1.85 2.08
CA SER A 268 16.67 -1.63 0.66
C SER A 268 16.51 -0.14 0.37
N LEU A 269 17.06 0.35 -0.72
CA LEU A 269 16.91 1.76 -1.12
C LEU A 269 16.02 1.90 -2.34
N PHE A 270 15.80 0.82 -3.09
CA PHE A 270 14.96 0.80 -4.28
C PHE A 270 13.98 -0.38 -4.27
N GLY A 271 12.78 -0.16 -4.79
CA GLY A 271 11.82 -1.24 -4.97
C GLY A 271 10.38 -0.75 -5.14
N ARG A 272 9.45 -1.69 -4.95
CA ARG A 272 8.00 -1.44 -5.01
C ARG A 272 7.51 -0.86 -3.68
N LEU A 273 6.29 -0.31 -3.69
CA LEU A 273 5.64 0.12 -2.46
C LEU A 273 5.39 -1.09 -1.55
N PRO A 274 5.75 -1.00 -0.25
CA PRO A 274 5.66 -2.14 0.65
C PRO A 274 4.26 -2.32 1.24
N GLU A 275 3.74 -3.55 1.18
CA GLU A 275 2.52 -3.94 1.89
C GLU A 275 2.79 -4.30 3.36
N THR A 276 4.03 -4.71 3.66
CA THR A 276 4.49 -5.00 5.03
C THR A 276 5.86 -4.39 5.32
N GLN A 277 6.18 -4.19 6.60
CA GLN A 277 7.45 -3.68 7.09
C GLN A 277 8.00 -4.57 8.22
N PRO A 278 9.31 -4.86 8.24
CA PRO A 278 9.96 -5.42 9.41
C PRO A 278 10.04 -4.38 10.52
N GLY A 279 10.14 -4.83 11.77
CA GLY A 279 10.39 -3.96 12.92
C GLY A 279 9.23 -3.03 13.29
N SER A 280 8.04 -3.20 12.71
CA SER A 280 6.88 -2.42 13.17
C SER A 280 6.57 -2.78 14.63
N HIS A 281 6.41 -1.77 15.50
CA HIS A 281 5.96 -1.92 16.89
C HIS A 281 4.54 -1.37 17.04
N PRO A 282 3.49 -2.14 16.69
CA PRO A 282 2.12 -1.64 16.64
C PRO A 282 1.64 -1.16 18.01
N LYS A 283 2.17 -1.72 19.10
CA LYS A 283 1.89 -1.25 20.47
C LYS A 283 2.46 0.16 20.73
N ALA A 284 3.67 0.45 20.25
CA ALA A 284 4.26 1.78 20.39
C ALA A 284 3.43 2.81 19.60
N LEU A 285 3.09 2.48 18.35
CA LEU A 285 2.20 3.29 17.52
C LEU A 285 0.81 3.47 18.15
N LEU A 286 0.25 2.43 18.77
CA LEU A 286 -1.05 2.51 19.45
C LEU A 286 -0.98 3.43 20.67
N ASN A 287 0.04 3.28 21.51
CA ASN A 287 0.23 4.13 22.68
C ASN A 287 0.42 5.62 22.27
N GLN A 288 1.15 5.85 21.19
CA GLN A 288 1.32 7.19 20.62
C GLN A 288 0.00 7.76 20.12
N ALA A 289 -0.77 6.98 19.34
CA ALA A 289 -2.10 7.37 18.87
C ALA A 289 -3.02 7.70 20.04
N GLN A 290 -3.07 6.85 21.08
CA GLN A 290 -3.87 7.09 22.29
C GLN A 290 -3.48 8.40 22.99
N THR A 291 -2.17 8.65 23.15
CA THR A 291 -1.67 9.88 23.77
C THR A 291 -2.08 11.11 22.95
N ALA A 292 -1.99 11.04 21.63
CA ALA A 292 -2.41 12.11 20.73
C ALA A 292 -3.93 12.35 20.78
N LEU A 293 -4.74 11.29 20.80
CA LEU A 293 -6.20 11.38 20.91
C LEU A 293 -6.64 12.02 22.23
N ILE A 294 -6.06 11.60 23.37
CA ILE A 294 -6.34 12.19 24.69
C ILE A 294 -5.91 13.66 24.74
N GLY A 295 -4.74 13.99 24.18
CA GLY A 295 -4.26 15.35 24.08
C GLY A 295 -5.17 16.24 23.23
N ALA A 296 -5.68 15.71 22.11
CA ALA A 296 -6.61 16.41 21.23
C ALA A 296 -7.98 16.61 21.89
N GLU A 297 -8.52 15.60 22.58
CA GLU A 297 -9.77 15.71 23.35
C GLU A 297 -9.68 16.79 24.42
N THR A 298 -8.57 16.80 25.17
CA THR A 298 -8.28 17.79 26.20
C THR A 298 -8.18 19.18 25.59
N SER A 299 -7.42 19.34 24.50
CA SER A 299 -7.23 20.63 23.84
C SER A 299 -8.54 21.17 23.26
N LEU A 300 -9.31 20.33 22.57
CA LEU A 300 -10.59 20.72 21.98
C LEU A 300 -11.64 21.11 23.03
N SER A 301 -11.60 20.48 24.21
CA SER A 301 -12.49 20.80 25.32
C SER A 301 -12.21 22.18 25.92
N HIS A 302 -10.93 22.60 25.94
CA HIS A 302 -10.47 23.85 26.56
C HIS A 302 -10.23 25.00 25.58
N ALA A 303 -10.36 24.77 24.27
CA ALA A 303 -10.16 25.78 23.24
C ALA A 303 -11.02 27.05 23.48
N ALA A 304 -10.38 28.21 23.44
CA ALA A 304 -10.95 29.49 23.85
C ALA A 304 -11.94 30.07 22.82
N ASP A 305 -11.72 29.82 21.54
CA ASP A 305 -12.57 30.35 20.46
C ASP A 305 -12.71 29.40 19.26
N ALA A 306 -13.56 29.79 18.29
CA ALA A 306 -13.87 28.96 17.13
C ALA A 306 -12.69 28.74 16.17
N ASN A 307 -11.74 29.67 16.09
CA ASN A 307 -10.55 29.51 15.25
C ASN A 307 -9.60 28.48 15.86
N GLU A 308 -9.40 28.55 17.19
CA GLU A 308 -8.61 27.55 17.91
C GLU A 308 -9.26 26.16 17.81
N GLN A 309 -10.58 26.07 17.98
CA GLN A 309 -11.33 24.83 17.79
C GLN A 309 -11.15 24.27 16.37
N LEU A 310 -11.21 25.11 15.34
CA LEU A 310 -11.02 24.69 13.96
C LEU A 310 -9.59 24.17 13.72
N GLY A 311 -8.57 24.85 14.25
CA GLY A 311 -7.18 24.42 14.13
C GLY A 311 -6.92 23.06 14.79
N ILE A 312 -7.47 22.84 15.99
CA ILE A 312 -7.35 21.56 16.71
C ILE A 312 -8.05 20.44 15.92
N ILE A 313 -9.27 20.66 15.45
CA ILE A 313 -10.03 19.65 14.68
C ILE A 313 -9.33 19.31 13.36
N GLN A 314 -8.72 20.29 12.70
CA GLN A 314 -7.94 20.04 11.48
C GLN A 314 -6.73 19.13 11.74
N GLY A 315 -6.01 19.35 12.85
CA GLY A 315 -4.91 18.46 13.27
C GLY A 315 -5.39 17.06 13.72
N LEU A 316 -6.57 16.97 14.30
CA LEU A 316 -7.16 15.69 14.74
C LEU A 316 -7.41 14.73 13.56
N ASN A 317 -7.79 15.24 12.38
CA ASN A 317 -8.07 14.40 11.22
C ASN A 317 -6.88 13.50 10.81
N GLU A 318 -5.64 13.98 10.93
CA GLU A 318 -4.44 13.18 10.65
C GLU A 318 -4.22 12.10 11.70
N THR A 319 -4.46 12.43 12.97
CA THR A 319 -4.35 11.47 14.10
C THR A 319 -5.38 10.35 13.97
N LEU A 320 -6.62 10.69 13.62
CA LEU A 320 -7.70 9.72 13.36
C LEU A 320 -7.38 8.84 12.13
N THR A 321 -6.86 9.44 11.06
CA THR A 321 -6.44 8.66 9.88
C THR A 321 -5.37 7.62 10.24
N LEU A 322 -4.41 7.99 11.07
CA LEU A 322 -3.40 7.06 11.59
C LEU A 322 -4.01 5.96 12.47
N GLY A 323 -4.90 6.32 13.40
CA GLY A 323 -5.60 5.37 14.28
C GLY A 323 -6.32 4.29 13.45
N ARG A 324 -7.15 4.73 12.51
CA ARG A 324 -7.84 3.87 11.54
C ARG A 324 -6.89 2.92 10.81
N ASN A 325 -5.78 3.44 10.27
CA ASN A 325 -4.80 2.63 9.52
C ASN A 325 -4.13 1.58 10.41
N LEU A 326 -3.82 1.95 11.66
CA LEU A 326 -3.26 1.03 12.64
C LEU A 326 -4.26 -0.05 13.05
N PHE A 327 -5.53 0.29 13.30
CA PHE A 327 -6.56 -0.69 13.65
C PHE A 327 -6.80 -1.68 12.49
N ASP A 328 -6.78 -1.21 11.25
CA ASP A 328 -6.87 -2.07 10.08
C ASP A 328 -5.66 -3.02 9.95
N ALA A 329 -4.45 -2.52 10.17
CA ALA A 329 -3.23 -3.33 10.18
C ALA A 329 -3.26 -4.43 11.27
N ILE A 330 -3.72 -4.09 12.49
CA ILE A 330 -3.91 -5.05 13.58
C ILE A 330 -4.95 -6.10 13.20
N TYR A 331 -6.06 -5.69 12.58
CA TYR A 331 -7.10 -6.61 12.09
C TYR A 331 -6.55 -7.59 11.04
N ILE A 332 -5.78 -7.09 10.07
CA ILE A 332 -5.19 -7.90 9.00
C ILE A 332 -4.22 -8.92 9.58
N ALA A 333 -3.26 -8.48 10.41
CA ALA A 333 -2.27 -9.35 11.02
C ALA A 333 -2.94 -10.44 11.89
N SER A 334 -3.95 -10.06 12.67
CA SER A 334 -4.70 -10.99 13.52
C SER A 334 -5.52 -11.98 12.70
N THR A 335 -6.14 -11.53 11.60
CA THR A 335 -6.91 -12.41 10.70
C THR A 335 -6.00 -13.41 10.01
N GLN A 336 -4.83 -12.99 9.52
CA GLN A 336 -3.85 -13.89 8.90
C GLN A 336 -3.31 -14.92 9.91
N LEU A 337 -3.03 -14.50 11.15
CA LEU A 337 -2.61 -15.40 12.21
C LEU A 337 -3.70 -16.42 12.55
N TRP A 338 -4.95 -15.96 12.68
CA TRP A 338 -6.09 -16.85 12.88
C TRP A 338 -6.22 -17.85 11.73
N GLN A 339 -6.17 -17.42 10.47
CA GLN A 339 -6.23 -18.30 9.30
C GLN A 339 -5.16 -19.41 9.37
N ALA A 340 -3.94 -19.07 9.78
CA ALA A 340 -2.86 -20.04 9.96
C ALA A 340 -3.14 -21.09 11.05
N THR A 341 -3.97 -20.79 12.05
CA THR A 341 -4.38 -21.76 13.09
C THR A 341 -5.46 -22.71 12.62
N GLN A 342 -6.37 -22.29 11.74
CA GLN A 342 -7.59 -23.05 11.43
C GLN A 342 -7.31 -24.42 10.80
N THR A 343 -6.32 -24.51 9.91
CA THR A 343 -5.92 -25.78 9.30
C THR A 343 -5.33 -26.75 10.33
N ASN A 344 -4.58 -26.24 11.32
CA ASN A 344 -3.95 -27.06 12.36
C ASN A 344 -4.97 -27.62 13.35
N ILE A 345 -5.93 -26.80 13.81
CA ILE A 345 -6.91 -27.21 14.83
C ILE A 345 -7.69 -28.47 14.40
N GLY A 346 -8.19 -28.48 13.16
CA GLY A 346 -8.97 -29.62 12.64
C GLY A 346 -8.15 -30.91 12.59
N ASN A 347 -6.93 -30.83 12.04
CA ASN A 347 -6.07 -32.00 11.84
C ASN A 347 -5.55 -32.57 13.18
N LEU A 348 -5.13 -31.69 14.10
CA LEU A 348 -4.64 -32.09 15.43
C LEU A 348 -5.77 -32.70 16.29
N ALA A 349 -6.99 -32.14 16.21
CA ALA A 349 -8.13 -32.71 16.91
C ALA A 349 -8.48 -34.12 16.42
N ALA A 350 -8.47 -34.34 15.10
CA ALA A 350 -8.74 -35.64 14.49
C ALA A 350 -7.66 -36.68 14.88
N LEU A 351 -6.39 -36.30 14.81
CA LEU A 351 -5.27 -37.15 15.22
C LEU A 351 -5.37 -37.52 16.71
N ASN A 352 -5.60 -36.54 17.57
CA ASN A 352 -5.69 -36.78 19.01
C ASN A 352 -6.90 -37.66 19.36
N LEU A 353 -8.03 -37.51 18.66
CA LEU A 353 -9.20 -38.37 18.85
C LEU A 353 -8.89 -39.84 18.52
N GLU A 354 -8.22 -40.10 17.40
CA GLU A 354 -7.85 -41.47 17.01
C GLU A 354 -6.80 -42.06 17.98
N LEU A 355 -5.78 -41.30 18.35
CA LEU A 355 -4.79 -41.73 19.34
C LEU A 355 -5.42 -42.01 20.70
N THR A 356 -6.36 -41.17 21.15
CA THR A 356 -7.10 -41.36 22.41
C THR A 356 -7.94 -42.63 22.38
N LYS A 357 -8.48 -43.00 21.23
CA LYS A 357 -9.24 -44.22 21.05
C LYS A 357 -8.34 -45.44 21.09
N ASP A 358 -7.22 -45.40 20.37
CA ASP A 358 -6.32 -46.54 20.18
C ASP A 358 -5.37 -46.76 21.38
N LEU A 359 -5.12 -45.73 22.21
CA LEU A 359 -4.34 -45.84 23.45
C LEU A 359 -5.17 -46.29 24.68
N LYS A 360 -6.43 -46.71 24.49
CA LYS A 360 -7.24 -47.26 25.57
C LYS A 360 -6.90 -48.72 25.85
N PRO A 361 -6.90 -49.16 27.12
CA PRO A 361 -6.78 -50.58 27.43
C PRO A 361 -7.89 -51.40 26.76
N GLY A 362 -7.51 -52.50 26.10
CA GLY A 362 -8.47 -53.44 25.55
C GLY A 362 -9.18 -54.27 26.63
N THR A 363 -10.00 -55.23 26.22
CA THR A 363 -10.75 -56.13 27.13
C THR A 363 -9.86 -56.95 28.08
N THR A 364 -8.57 -57.08 27.76
CA THR A 364 -7.56 -57.77 28.58
C THR A 364 -6.77 -56.84 29.51
N GLY A 365 -7.09 -55.54 29.54
CA GLY A 365 -6.37 -54.52 30.30
C GLY A 365 -5.02 -54.09 29.71
N LYS A 366 -4.59 -54.66 28.59
CA LYS A 366 -3.35 -54.28 27.88
C LYS A 366 -3.62 -53.19 26.83
N ILE A 367 -2.67 -52.27 26.68
CA ILE A 367 -2.64 -51.26 25.61
C ILE A 367 -1.72 -51.79 24.50
N ASN A 368 -2.14 -51.68 23.25
CA ASN A 368 -1.41 -52.13 22.07
C ASN A 368 -1.73 -51.21 20.90
N ILE A 369 -0.81 -51.06 19.94
CA ILE A 369 -1.10 -50.44 18.64
C ILE A 369 -0.94 -51.48 17.53
N ILE A 370 -2.06 -51.93 16.94
CA ILE A 370 -2.04 -52.94 15.85
C ILE A 370 -1.83 -52.28 14.48
N ASP A 371 -1.56 -53.09 13.45
CA ASP A 371 -1.27 -52.56 12.10
C ASP A 371 -2.42 -51.73 11.52
N SER A 372 -3.67 -52.11 11.77
CA SER A 372 -4.83 -51.35 11.29
C SER A 372 -4.99 -49.99 11.99
N GLU A 373 -4.59 -49.87 13.26
CA GLU A 373 -4.56 -48.60 14.01
C GLU A 373 -3.42 -47.72 13.50
N LYS A 374 -2.22 -48.29 13.37
CA LYS A 374 -1.06 -47.60 12.78
C LYS A 374 -1.41 -47.02 11.40
N ASN A 375 -2.03 -47.80 10.53
CA ASN A 375 -2.40 -47.38 9.18
C ASN A 375 -3.48 -46.27 9.15
N ARG A 376 -4.26 -46.08 10.24
CA ARG A 376 -5.19 -44.95 10.39
C ARG A 376 -4.51 -43.72 10.99
N ILE A 377 -3.59 -43.91 11.94
CA ILE A 377 -2.86 -42.82 12.61
C ILE A 377 -1.91 -42.11 11.64
N ILE A 378 -1.16 -42.85 10.81
CA ILE A 378 -0.17 -42.28 9.87
C ILE A 378 -0.76 -41.18 8.98
N PRO A 379 -1.86 -41.39 8.22
CA PRO A 379 -2.40 -40.35 7.35
C PRO A 379 -2.93 -39.14 8.13
N LEU A 380 -3.49 -39.32 9.33
CA LEU A 380 -3.91 -38.21 10.20
C LEU A 380 -2.71 -37.38 10.69
N ALA A 381 -1.62 -38.05 11.06
CA ALA A 381 -0.39 -37.37 11.49
C ALA A 381 0.27 -36.61 10.33
N SER A 382 0.28 -37.19 9.13
CA SER A 382 0.76 -36.50 7.93
C SER A 382 -0.10 -35.29 7.56
N ALA A 383 -1.42 -35.37 7.72
CA ALA A 383 -2.31 -34.21 7.47
C ALA A 383 -2.02 -33.05 8.45
N ALA A 384 -1.74 -33.34 9.72
CA ALA A 384 -1.35 -32.35 10.71
C ALA A 384 0.04 -31.74 10.45
N LEU A 385 0.94 -32.46 9.76
CA LEU A 385 2.29 -31.98 9.43
C LEU A 385 2.31 -30.96 8.28
N THR A 386 1.48 -31.13 7.24
CA THR A 386 1.49 -30.28 6.04
C THR A 386 1.41 -28.77 6.30
N PRO A 387 0.49 -28.26 7.13
CA PRO A 387 0.37 -26.81 7.42
C PRO A 387 1.37 -26.29 8.47
N LEU A 388 2.26 -27.12 9.01
CA LEU A 388 2.91 -26.84 10.29
C LEU A 388 3.96 -25.71 10.25
N ASP A 389 4.45 -25.35 9.08
CA ASP A 389 5.36 -24.21 8.90
C ASP A 389 4.62 -22.87 8.73
N ILE A 390 3.31 -22.89 8.44
CA ILE A 390 2.50 -21.69 8.21
C ILE A 390 2.28 -20.90 9.51
N LEU A 391 1.94 -21.59 10.60
CA LEU A 391 1.63 -20.93 11.87
C LEU A 391 2.86 -20.24 12.51
N PRO A 392 4.04 -20.87 12.62
CA PRO A 392 5.24 -20.18 13.10
C PRO A 392 5.61 -18.96 12.26
N ALA A 393 5.47 -19.04 10.93
CA ALA A 393 5.74 -17.93 10.02
C ALA A 393 4.74 -16.77 10.23
N ALA A 394 3.44 -17.05 10.34
CA ALA A 394 2.42 -16.04 10.61
C ALA A 394 2.60 -15.38 12.00
N LEU A 395 3.01 -16.16 13.01
CA LEU A 395 3.31 -15.64 14.33
C LEU A 395 4.53 -14.69 14.30
N ALA A 396 5.60 -15.07 13.58
CA ALA A 396 6.76 -14.20 13.38
C ALA A 396 6.42 -12.93 12.58
N ALA A 397 5.59 -13.05 11.54
CA ALA A 397 5.14 -11.92 10.72
C ALA A 397 4.33 -10.89 11.53
N SER A 398 3.44 -11.35 12.41
CA SER A 398 2.60 -10.48 13.24
C SER A 398 3.32 -9.88 14.45
N GLY A 399 4.36 -10.55 14.96
CA GLY A 399 5.05 -10.18 16.19
C GLY A 399 4.25 -10.47 17.47
N ILE A 400 3.06 -11.06 17.38
CA ILE A 400 2.18 -11.30 18.54
C ILE A 400 2.80 -12.32 19.50
N ASP A 401 2.89 -12.00 20.80
CA ASP A 401 3.27 -12.93 21.87
C ASP A 401 2.09 -13.14 22.83
N VAL A 402 1.45 -14.30 22.74
CA VAL A 402 0.22 -14.63 23.50
C VAL A 402 0.52 -14.97 24.97
N PHE A 403 1.74 -15.43 25.26
CA PHE A 403 2.10 -16.00 26.56
C PHE A 403 1.93 -15.02 27.73
N PRO A 404 2.41 -13.76 27.68
CA PRO A 404 2.35 -12.90 28.85
C PRO A 404 0.91 -12.53 29.24
N ASP A 405 0.02 -12.37 28.26
CA ASP A 405 -1.40 -12.14 28.50
C ASP A 405 -2.07 -13.37 29.12
N GLU A 406 -1.79 -14.55 28.58
CA GLU A 406 -2.31 -15.81 29.13
C GLU A 406 -1.80 -16.07 30.55
N LEU A 407 -0.53 -15.76 30.83
CA LEU A 407 0.04 -15.89 32.15
C LEU A 407 -0.60 -14.88 33.10
N SER A 408 -0.67 -13.60 32.74
CA SER A 408 -1.29 -12.53 33.53
C SER A 408 -2.74 -12.85 33.89
N ARG A 409 -3.53 -13.31 32.91
CA ARG A 409 -4.93 -13.71 33.12
C ARG A 409 -5.05 -14.87 34.10
N ARG A 410 -4.26 -15.94 33.92
CA ARG A 410 -4.32 -17.15 34.75
C ARG A 410 -3.81 -16.90 36.17
N ILE A 411 -2.72 -16.15 36.34
CA ILE A 411 -2.22 -15.78 37.68
C ILE A 411 -3.18 -14.85 38.41
N SER A 412 -3.88 -13.95 37.69
CA SER A 412 -4.90 -13.09 38.29
C SER A 412 -6.05 -13.93 38.85
N SER A 413 -6.61 -14.85 38.06
CA SER A 413 -7.64 -15.79 38.52
C SER A 413 -7.14 -16.66 39.70
N PHE A 414 -5.91 -17.16 39.61
CA PHE A 414 -5.30 -17.96 40.66
C PHE A 414 -5.06 -17.17 41.95
N SER A 415 -4.65 -15.90 41.86
CA SER A 415 -4.40 -15.05 43.03
C SER A 415 -5.65 -14.81 43.88
N ILE A 416 -6.83 -14.85 43.24
CA ILE A 416 -8.13 -14.64 43.88
C ILE A 416 -8.62 -15.94 44.55
N ALA A 417 -8.58 -17.07 43.84
CA ALA A 417 -9.17 -18.33 44.32
C ALA A 417 -8.20 -19.19 45.14
N ARG A 418 -6.91 -19.19 44.78
CA ARG A 418 -5.82 -19.98 45.39
C ARG A 418 -6.17 -21.46 45.58
N ASP A 419 -6.72 -22.10 44.55
CA ASP A 419 -7.09 -23.52 44.56
C ASP A 419 -6.44 -24.31 43.42
N ILE A 420 -6.59 -25.63 43.43
CA ILE A 420 -6.02 -26.52 42.40
C ILE A 420 -6.65 -26.25 41.01
N ILE A 421 -7.92 -25.87 40.96
CA ILE A 421 -8.66 -25.64 39.71
C ILE A 421 -8.07 -24.44 38.95
N THR A 422 -7.72 -23.39 39.68
CA THR A 422 -7.11 -22.17 39.12
C THR A 422 -5.58 -22.28 38.99
N LEU A 423 -4.94 -23.18 39.75
CA LEU A 423 -3.51 -23.49 39.65
C LEU A 423 -3.19 -24.30 38.38
N GLN A 424 -4.01 -25.30 38.03
CA GLN A 424 -3.71 -26.22 36.92
C GLN A 424 -3.51 -25.49 35.58
N PRO A 425 -4.32 -24.49 35.18
CA PRO A 425 -4.06 -23.71 33.98
C PRO A 425 -2.71 -22.97 34.00
N VAL A 426 -2.24 -22.51 35.16
CA VAL A 426 -0.93 -21.85 35.29
C VAL A 426 0.19 -22.87 35.04
N ILE A 427 0.07 -24.06 35.65
CA ILE A 427 1.02 -25.18 35.44
C ILE A 427 1.05 -25.60 33.98
N ASP A 428 -0.11 -25.78 33.35
CA ASP A 428 -0.22 -26.22 31.96
C ASP A 428 0.47 -25.23 31.01
N LEU A 429 0.31 -23.92 31.24
CA LEU A 429 0.98 -22.90 30.43
C LEU A 429 2.50 -22.92 30.65
N LEU A 430 2.95 -22.89 31.91
CA LEU A 430 4.37 -22.83 32.24
C LEU A 430 5.13 -24.08 31.79
N SER A 431 4.57 -25.27 32.00
CA SER A 431 5.21 -26.55 31.65
C SER A 431 5.37 -26.78 30.14
N ARG A 432 4.57 -26.10 29.32
CA ARG A 432 4.62 -26.16 27.85
C ARG A 432 5.50 -25.08 27.22
N SER A 433 6.03 -24.18 28.05
CA SER A 433 6.77 -23.00 27.61
C SER A 433 8.27 -23.23 27.68
N THR A 434 8.99 -22.67 26.72
CA THR A 434 10.45 -22.80 26.61
C THR A 434 11.05 -21.53 26.04
N SER A 435 12.20 -21.11 26.56
CA SER A 435 12.99 -20.00 26.00
C SER A 435 14.47 -20.35 26.00
N LYS A 436 15.20 -19.79 25.04
CA LYS A 436 16.67 -19.75 25.04
C LYS A 436 17.21 -18.35 25.37
N HIS A 437 16.32 -17.39 25.60
CA HIS A 437 16.71 -16.02 25.90
C HIS A 437 17.35 -15.94 27.29
N ILE A 438 18.52 -15.30 27.35
CA ILE A 438 19.40 -15.30 28.53
C ILE A 438 18.71 -14.75 29.79
N ASP A 439 17.87 -13.72 29.65
CA ASP A 439 17.17 -13.10 30.76
C ASP A 439 15.79 -13.74 31.08
N ILE A 440 15.17 -14.44 30.12
CA ILE A 440 13.82 -15.03 30.27
C ILE A 440 13.93 -16.47 30.79
N GLN A 441 14.83 -17.28 30.24
CA GLN A 441 14.98 -18.70 30.58
C GLN A 441 15.15 -18.94 32.10
N PRO A 442 16.01 -18.20 32.84
CA PRO A 442 16.15 -18.42 34.28
C PRO A 442 14.88 -18.11 35.07
N LYS A 443 14.14 -17.07 34.66
CA LYS A 443 12.87 -16.68 35.29
C LYS A 443 11.77 -17.70 35.00
N LEU A 444 11.70 -18.19 33.77
CA LEU A 444 10.79 -19.25 33.36
C LEU A 444 11.05 -20.53 34.16
N SER A 445 12.32 -20.93 34.29
CA SER A 445 12.71 -22.13 35.06
C SER A 445 12.32 -22.00 36.53
N THR A 446 12.48 -20.82 37.12
CA THR A 446 12.08 -20.53 38.51
C THR A 446 10.56 -20.63 38.68
N ALA A 447 9.78 -20.07 37.74
CA ALA A 447 8.33 -20.15 37.77
C ALA A 447 7.82 -21.60 37.58
N GLN A 448 8.44 -22.36 36.68
CA GLN A 448 8.13 -23.78 36.47
C GLN A 448 8.40 -24.63 37.71
N LEU A 449 9.52 -24.39 38.40
CA LEU A 449 9.85 -25.06 39.65
C LEU A 449 8.82 -24.72 40.75
N ALA A 450 8.49 -23.44 40.92
CA ALA A 450 7.48 -23.01 41.90
C ALA A 450 6.11 -23.62 41.61
N ALA A 451 5.70 -23.70 40.34
CA ALA A 451 4.44 -24.32 39.93
C ALA A 451 4.41 -25.83 40.25
N THR A 452 5.53 -26.52 40.04
CA THR A 452 5.68 -27.95 40.36
C THR A 452 5.64 -28.19 41.87
N MET A 453 6.28 -27.33 42.66
CA MET A 453 6.23 -27.39 44.13
C MET A 453 4.82 -27.13 44.66
N ALA A 454 4.08 -26.19 44.06
CA ALA A 454 2.70 -25.91 44.45
C ALA A 454 1.78 -27.11 44.18
N LEU A 455 1.96 -27.81 43.06
CA LEU A 455 1.21 -29.04 42.75
C LEU A 455 1.55 -30.21 43.69
N ALA A 456 2.82 -30.32 44.08
CA ALA A 456 3.30 -31.40 44.94
C ALA A 456 3.03 -31.18 46.44
N ALA A 457 2.57 -29.99 46.84
CA ALA A 457 2.37 -29.65 48.24
C ALA A 457 1.24 -30.47 48.86
N THR A 458 1.55 -31.17 49.96
CA THR A 458 0.61 -32.06 50.66
C THR A 458 0.02 -31.44 51.95
N THR A 459 0.54 -30.29 52.38
CA THR A 459 0.09 -29.57 53.58
C THR A 459 -0.34 -28.13 53.23
N PRO A 460 -1.30 -27.53 53.96
CA PRO A 460 -1.74 -26.16 53.71
C PRO A 460 -0.61 -25.12 53.77
N GLU A 461 0.34 -25.28 54.71
CA GLU A 461 1.47 -24.36 54.88
C GLU A 461 2.44 -24.43 53.71
N ALA A 462 2.82 -25.64 53.29
CA ALA A 462 3.66 -25.84 52.11
C ALA A 462 2.98 -25.33 50.83
N PHE A 463 1.66 -25.51 50.71
CA PHE A 463 0.88 -25.00 49.58
C PHE A 463 0.87 -23.46 49.58
N ALA A 464 0.62 -22.81 50.71
CA ALA A 464 0.66 -21.35 50.82
C ALA A 464 2.04 -20.78 50.41
N LEU A 465 3.13 -21.35 50.94
CA LEU A 465 4.49 -20.91 50.60
C LEU A 465 4.83 -21.10 49.12
N ALA A 466 4.51 -22.27 48.56
CA ALA A 466 4.80 -22.57 47.16
C ALA A 466 3.97 -21.71 46.20
N THR A 467 2.74 -21.37 46.56
CA THR A 467 1.85 -20.55 45.74
C THR A 467 2.20 -19.06 45.79
N ASP A 468 2.68 -18.54 46.93
CA ASP A 468 3.26 -17.19 47.00
C ASP A 468 4.56 -17.09 46.17
N ALA A 469 5.42 -18.11 46.23
CA ALA A 469 6.61 -18.19 45.39
C ALA A 469 6.27 -18.25 43.89
N LEU A 470 5.19 -18.97 43.52
CA LEU A 470 4.69 -19.02 42.15
C LEU A 470 4.21 -17.63 41.68
N LEU A 471 3.42 -16.92 42.49
CA LEU A 471 2.95 -15.58 42.13
C LEU A 471 4.13 -14.61 41.92
N GLN A 472 5.10 -14.61 42.84
CA GLN A 472 6.29 -13.75 42.73
C GLN A 472 7.13 -14.09 41.49
N SER A 473 7.40 -15.37 41.25
CA SER A 473 8.21 -15.82 40.11
C SER A 473 7.51 -15.59 38.77
N ALA A 474 6.19 -15.75 38.70
CA ALA A 474 5.40 -15.44 37.52
C ALA A 474 5.39 -13.93 37.20
N THR A 475 5.24 -13.06 38.21
CA THR A 475 5.36 -11.60 38.02
C THR A 475 6.77 -11.20 37.55
N ALA A 476 7.82 -11.81 38.12
CA ALA A 476 9.19 -11.58 37.68
C ALA A 476 9.44 -12.05 36.24
N LEU A 477 8.81 -13.15 35.82
CA LEU A 477 8.85 -13.62 34.43
C LEU A 477 8.15 -12.63 33.48
N LEU A 478 6.95 -12.15 33.83
CA LEU A 478 6.24 -11.12 33.04
C LEU A 478 7.07 -9.84 32.87
N THR A 479 7.75 -9.41 33.94
CA THR A 479 8.62 -8.24 33.92
C THR A 479 9.81 -8.48 32.99
N SER A 480 10.51 -9.61 33.12
CA SER A 480 11.66 -9.96 32.26
C SER A 480 11.29 -10.02 30.78
N ILE A 481 10.11 -10.58 30.44
CA ILE A 481 9.63 -10.60 29.06
C ILE A 481 9.37 -9.18 28.54
N THR A 482 8.73 -8.32 29.35
CA THR A 482 8.45 -6.94 28.97
C THR A 482 9.73 -6.13 28.80
N ASP A 483 10.70 -6.30 29.71
CA ASP A 483 11.99 -5.61 29.65
C ASP A 483 12.85 -6.10 28.47
N SER A 484 12.74 -7.36 28.05
CA SER A 484 13.49 -7.91 26.92
C SER A 484 13.08 -7.35 25.55
N ARG A 485 11.96 -6.61 25.49
CA ARG A 485 11.50 -5.98 24.25
C ARG A 485 12.52 -4.96 23.77
N ILE A 486 12.70 -4.92 22.45
CA ILE A 486 13.58 -3.95 21.79
C ILE A 486 12.75 -3.06 20.87
N ASN A 487 12.97 -1.75 20.97
CA ASN A 487 12.24 -0.74 20.21
C ASN A 487 12.77 -0.52 18.78
N GLN A 488 13.86 -1.19 18.39
CA GLN A 488 14.43 -1.16 17.05
C GLN A 488 14.94 -2.56 16.68
N VAL A 489 14.71 -3.00 15.46
CA VAL A 489 15.28 -4.28 15.00
C VAL A 489 16.72 -4.11 14.52
N ALA A 490 17.51 -5.17 14.61
CA ALA A 490 18.92 -5.17 14.16
C ALA A 490 19.09 -4.66 12.72
N ASP A 491 18.11 -4.98 11.90
CA ASP A 491 17.96 -4.63 10.50
C ASP A 491 17.86 -3.11 10.24
N GLU A 492 17.44 -2.31 11.22
CA GLU A 492 17.47 -0.84 11.12
C GLU A 492 18.88 -0.25 11.33
N ILE A 493 19.77 -0.98 12.01
CA ILE A 493 21.13 -0.55 12.32
C ILE A 493 22.13 -1.00 11.24
N LYS A 494 21.90 -2.16 10.61
CA LYS A 494 22.74 -2.72 9.54
C LYS A 494 23.12 -1.71 8.43
N PRO A 495 22.21 -0.85 7.92
CA PRO A 495 22.56 0.09 6.86
C PRO A 495 23.63 1.11 7.29
N TYR A 496 23.58 1.56 8.55
CA TYR A 496 24.57 2.49 9.10
C TYR A 496 25.96 1.86 9.18
N LEU A 497 26.01 0.59 9.56
CA LEU A 497 27.24 -0.21 9.55
C LEU A 497 27.80 -0.35 8.13
N SER A 498 26.98 -0.78 7.16
CA SER A 498 27.42 -0.95 5.77
C SER A 498 27.96 0.35 5.16
N GLN A 499 27.35 1.49 5.50
CA GLN A 499 27.80 2.81 5.06
C GLN A 499 29.15 3.18 5.70
N LEU A 500 29.36 2.90 6.99
CA LEU A 500 30.66 3.10 7.64
C LEU A 500 31.75 2.23 7.01
N ASP A 501 31.46 0.96 6.76
CA ASP A 501 32.39 0.02 6.11
C ASP A 501 32.74 0.49 4.68
N THR A 502 31.74 0.93 3.92
CA THR A 502 31.96 1.49 2.59
C THR A 502 32.88 2.71 2.62
N LEU A 503 32.62 3.67 3.52
CA LEU A 503 33.40 4.91 3.63
C LEU A 503 34.84 4.63 4.05
N ILE A 504 35.07 3.70 4.97
CA ILE A 504 36.42 3.41 5.48
C ILE A 504 37.28 2.57 4.51
N ASN A 505 36.65 1.90 3.56
CA ASN A 505 37.31 1.11 2.52
C ASN A 505 37.57 1.90 1.21
N GLN A 506 37.24 3.18 1.15
CA GLN A 506 37.59 4.04 0.02
C GLN A 506 39.11 4.24 -0.12
N VAL A 507 39.60 4.35 -1.36
CA VAL A 507 41.02 4.62 -1.68
C VAL A 507 41.50 5.93 -1.05
N SER A 508 40.60 6.90 -0.92
CA SER A 508 40.80 8.14 -0.16
C SER A 508 39.59 8.35 0.71
N ILE A 509 39.78 8.35 2.03
CA ILE A 509 38.71 8.47 3.01
C ILE A 509 38.20 9.92 3.00
N ASP A 510 36.91 10.11 2.68
CA ASP A 510 36.23 11.39 2.90
C ASP A 510 35.91 11.56 4.40
N THR A 511 36.75 12.31 5.10
CA THR A 511 36.62 12.53 6.55
C THR A 511 35.36 13.31 6.93
N THR A 512 34.80 14.11 6.01
CA THR A 512 33.56 14.86 6.26
C THR A 512 32.36 13.92 6.22
N ALA A 513 32.28 13.09 5.17
CA ALA A 513 31.24 12.07 5.06
C ALA A 513 31.35 11.05 6.21
N LEU A 514 32.55 10.61 6.55
CA LEU A 514 32.79 9.68 7.65
C LEU A 514 32.37 10.26 9.01
N THR A 515 32.75 11.51 9.32
CA THR A 515 32.37 12.16 10.59
C THR A 515 30.86 12.29 10.72
N LYS A 516 30.16 12.70 9.65
CA LYS A 516 28.70 12.76 9.63
C LYS A 516 28.10 11.36 9.88
N GLN A 517 28.60 10.34 9.16
CA GLN A 517 28.09 8.98 9.29
C GLN A 517 28.28 8.39 10.69
N LEU A 518 29.45 8.62 11.31
CA LEU A 518 29.74 8.21 12.68
C LEU A 518 28.76 8.87 13.67
N SER A 519 28.49 10.17 13.51
CA SER A 519 27.52 10.89 14.34
C SER A 519 26.10 10.36 14.16
N ASP A 520 25.69 10.09 12.92
CA ASP A 520 24.37 9.54 12.63
C ASP A 520 24.20 8.14 13.20
N THR A 521 25.23 7.30 13.07
CA THR A 521 25.23 5.94 13.62
C THR A 521 25.19 5.97 15.14
N GLN A 522 25.95 6.85 15.80
CA GLN A 522 25.93 7.00 17.26
C GLN A 522 24.56 7.43 17.76
N ARG A 523 23.90 8.36 17.06
CA ARG A 523 22.53 8.76 17.38
C ARG A 523 21.56 7.58 17.32
N GLN A 524 21.63 6.74 16.29
CA GLN A 524 20.74 5.57 16.18
C GLN A 524 21.00 4.53 17.27
N VAL A 525 22.28 4.21 17.56
CA VAL A 525 22.63 3.29 18.65
C VAL A 525 22.07 3.77 19.99
N ASN A 526 22.08 5.08 20.24
CA ASN A 526 21.56 5.67 21.47
C ASN A 526 20.02 5.67 21.55
N LEU A 527 19.31 5.49 20.43
CA LEU A 527 17.85 5.35 20.41
C LEU A 527 17.39 3.93 20.78
N ILE A 528 18.31 2.95 20.88
CA ILE A 528 17.97 1.58 21.27
C ILE A 528 17.61 1.51 22.76
N VAL A 529 16.35 1.15 23.02
CA VAL A 529 15.74 0.93 24.34
C VAL A 529 15.39 -0.54 24.49
N THR A 530 16.00 -1.19 25.47
CA THR A 530 15.73 -2.55 25.92
C THR A 530 16.32 -2.76 27.31
N GLY A 531 15.79 -3.72 28.07
CA GLY A 531 16.34 -4.24 29.31
C GLY A 531 17.18 -5.52 29.12
N THR A 532 17.29 -6.07 27.90
CA THR A 532 18.12 -7.25 27.64
C THR A 532 19.58 -6.98 27.96
N SER A 533 20.15 -7.75 28.87
CA SER A 533 21.45 -7.45 29.50
C SER A 533 22.61 -7.45 28.50
N THR A 534 22.63 -8.39 27.54
CA THR A 534 23.69 -8.48 26.52
C THR A 534 23.60 -7.36 25.49
N ILE A 535 22.39 -6.94 25.11
CA ILE A 535 22.17 -5.85 24.16
C ILE A 535 22.54 -4.50 24.79
N VAL A 536 22.15 -4.26 26.05
CA VAL A 536 22.54 -3.04 26.78
C VAL A 536 24.07 -2.92 26.83
N ALA A 537 24.77 -4.00 27.19
CA ALA A 537 26.23 -4.02 27.22
C ALA A 537 26.86 -3.77 25.83
N ALA A 538 26.34 -4.42 24.78
CA ALA A 538 26.83 -4.25 23.42
C ALA A 538 26.55 -2.83 22.87
N ARG A 539 25.39 -2.25 23.21
CA ARG A 539 24.99 -0.88 22.84
C ARG A 539 25.92 0.13 23.48
N ASP A 540 26.15 0.02 24.78
CA ASP A 540 26.98 0.97 25.53
C ASP A 540 28.45 0.93 25.03
N ASN A 541 28.98 -0.28 24.78
CA ASN A 541 30.29 -0.43 24.15
C ASN A 541 30.32 0.17 22.73
N SER A 542 29.31 -0.08 21.90
CA SER A 542 29.23 0.48 20.54
C SER A 542 29.17 2.01 20.56
N SER A 543 28.36 2.58 21.45
CA SER A 543 28.22 4.03 21.61
C SER A 543 29.55 4.67 22.05
N GLN A 544 30.29 4.02 22.96
CA GLN A 544 31.62 4.45 23.37
C GLN A 544 32.63 4.40 22.20
N ARG A 545 32.66 3.30 21.44
CA ARG A 545 33.57 3.13 20.30
C ARG A 545 33.30 4.14 19.19
N LEU A 546 32.02 4.38 18.90
CA LEU A 546 31.59 5.42 17.96
C LEU A 546 32.00 6.81 18.43
N GLY A 547 31.85 7.13 19.72
CA GLY A 547 32.29 8.40 20.29
C GLY A 547 33.80 8.62 20.13
N ASN A 548 34.60 7.60 20.40
CA ASN A 548 36.05 7.65 20.20
C ASN A 548 36.40 7.84 18.71
N ALA A 549 35.78 7.08 17.81
CA ALA A 549 36.00 7.22 16.37
C ALA A 549 35.59 8.61 15.85
N LEU A 550 34.48 9.16 16.33
CA LEU A 550 33.99 10.48 15.98
C LEU A 550 34.95 11.58 16.45
N GLN A 551 35.46 11.47 17.68
CA GLN A 551 36.46 12.40 18.22
C GLN A 551 37.72 12.40 17.36
N GLU A 552 38.27 11.22 17.04
CA GLU A 552 39.46 11.10 16.19
C GLU A 552 39.23 11.65 14.78
N ALA A 553 38.11 11.30 14.15
CA ALA A 553 37.75 11.78 12.80
C ALA A 553 37.62 13.32 12.73
N SER A 554 37.18 13.95 13.83
CA SER A 554 36.97 15.41 13.89
C SER A 554 38.25 16.25 14.00
N THR A 555 39.40 15.65 14.34
CA THR A 555 40.67 16.39 14.60
C THR A 555 41.62 16.47 13.40
N ASN A 556 41.23 15.90 12.25
CA ASN A 556 41.74 16.19 10.91
C ASN A 556 43.27 16.01 10.65
N THR A 557 43.82 14.84 10.99
CA THR A 557 44.95 14.24 10.24
C THR A 557 44.86 12.72 10.33
N VAL A 558 44.61 12.03 9.21
CA VAL A 558 44.26 10.60 9.22
C VAL A 558 45.03 9.84 8.17
N THR A 559 45.60 8.69 8.54
CA THR A 559 45.52 7.51 7.65
C THR A 559 45.38 6.18 8.40
N SER A 560 46.05 5.96 9.54
CA SER A 560 45.96 4.66 10.26
C SER A 560 45.06 4.67 11.50
N GLN A 561 45.10 5.72 12.33
CA GLN A 561 44.38 5.75 13.61
C GLN A 561 42.85 5.84 13.45
N VAL A 562 42.32 6.81 12.70
CA VAL A 562 40.86 6.86 12.45
C VAL A 562 40.37 5.58 11.79
N LYS A 563 41.15 4.99 10.86
CA LYS A 563 40.81 3.68 10.31
C LYS A 563 40.73 2.61 11.39
N ALA A 564 41.68 2.53 12.31
CA ALA A 564 41.65 1.58 13.41
C ALA A 564 40.45 1.82 14.37
N PHE A 565 40.15 3.07 14.74
CA PHE A 565 39.02 3.38 15.61
C PHE A 565 37.67 3.14 14.94
N THR A 566 37.51 3.50 13.65
CA THR A 566 36.30 3.22 12.88
C THR A 566 36.10 1.72 12.68
N LEU A 567 37.15 0.95 12.37
CA LEU A 567 37.05 -0.51 12.28
C LEU A 567 36.67 -1.13 13.63
N SER A 568 37.23 -0.64 14.75
CA SER A 568 36.82 -1.08 16.09
C SER A 568 35.36 -0.72 16.42
N ALA A 569 34.86 0.42 15.93
CA ALA A 569 33.45 0.78 16.04
C ALA A 569 32.57 -0.14 15.18
N ILE A 570 32.98 -0.46 13.95
CA ILE A 570 32.29 -1.41 13.07
C ILE A 570 32.20 -2.78 13.75
N GLU A 571 33.30 -3.34 14.26
CA GLU A 571 33.30 -4.62 14.99
C GLU A 571 32.35 -4.62 16.20
N SER A 572 32.31 -3.52 16.96
CA SER A 572 31.38 -3.38 18.08
C SER A 572 29.92 -3.32 17.64
N LEU A 573 29.64 -2.65 16.52
CA LEU A 573 28.31 -2.60 15.91
C LEU A 573 27.88 -3.96 15.36
N GLU A 574 28.78 -4.73 14.73
CA GLU A 574 28.50 -6.10 14.31
C GLU A 574 28.09 -6.96 15.51
N THR A 575 28.80 -6.80 16.63
CA THR A 575 28.47 -7.48 17.88
C THR A 575 27.07 -7.09 18.37
N LEU A 576 26.76 -5.79 18.42
CA LEU A 576 25.42 -5.30 18.79
C LEU A 576 24.32 -5.85 17.88
N ILE A 577 24.50 -5.76 16.56
CA ILE A 577 23.54 -6.26 15.56
C ILE A 577 23.31 -7.77 15.74
N ASN A 578 24.37 -8.53 16.02
CA ASN A 578 24.26 -9.97 16.28
C ASN A 578 23.48 -10.28 17.55
N GLU A 579 23.72 -9.55 18.65
CA GLU A 579 22.95 -9.68 19.89
C GLU A 579 21.48 -9.31 19.68
N MET A 580 21.20 -8.19 19.01
CA MET A 580 19.84 -7.77 18.65
C MET A 580 19.13 -8.82 17.77
N SER A 581 19.83 -9.40 16.79
CA SER A 581 19.26 -10.42 15.89
C SER A 581 18.95 -11.74 16.62
N ARG A 582 19.59 -11.99 17.76
CA ARG A 582 19.38 -13.17 18.61
C ARG A 582 18.39 -12.93 19.75
N ASN A 583 17.86 -11.71 19.87
CA ASN A 583 16.88 -11.33 20.89
C ASN A 583 15.54 -12.02 20.65
N ASP A 584 15.44 -13.29 21.02
CA ASP A 584 14.17 -14.03 20.97
C ASP A 584 13.30 -13.65 22.18
N ASP A 585 12.73 -12.46 22.09
CA ASP A 585 11.86 -11.88 23.12
C ASP A 585 10.43 -12.47 23.07
N ASN A 586 10.04 -13.16 22.01
CA ASN A 586 8.70 -13.75 21.85
C ASN A 586 8.63 -15.18 22.41
N LEU A 587 8.14 -15.32 23.64
CA LEU A 587 8.10 -16.62 24.32
C LEU A 587 7.10 -17.59 23.66
N THR A 588 6.00 -17.10 23.12
CA THR A 588 5.06 -17.92 22.34
C THR A 588 5.75 -18.51 21.12
N ARG A 589 6.55 -17.72 20.40
CA ARG A 589 7.32 -18.17 19.23
C ARG A 589 8.32 -19.27 19.61
N SER A 590 9.14 -19.06 20.65
CA SER A 590 10.11 -20.07 21.10
C SER A 590 9.42 -21.38 21.53
N SER A 591 8.28 -21.26 22.23
CA SER A 591 7.53 -22.42 22.75
C SER A 591 6.81 -23.18 21.64
N LEU A 592 6.19 -22.47 20.70
CA LEU A 592 5.56 -23.06 19.51
C LEU A 592 6.61 -23.74 18.62
N ALA A 593 7.75 -23.12 18.37
CA ALA A 593 8.83 -23.71 17.58
C ALA A 593 9.28 -25.06 18.17
N THR A 594 9.45 -25.12 19.50
CA THR A 594 9.80 -26.35 20.21
C THR A 594 8.68 -27.41 20.12
N ALA A 595 7.41 -27.01 20.26
CA ALA A 595 6.28 -27.93 20.11
C ALA A 595 6.14 -28.49 18.68
N THR A 596 6.36 -27.64 17.67
CA THR A 596 6.39 -28.01 16.26
C THR A 596 7.49 -29.04 15.99
N GLU A 597 8.71 -28.80 16.47
CA GLU A 597 9.82 -29.73 16.28
C GLU A 597 9.58 -31.07 16.97
N ALA A 598 9.08 -31.06 18.20
CA ALA A 598 8.72 -32.29 18.91
C ALA A 598 7.65 -33.11 18.17
N PHE A 599 6.69 -32.44 17.52
CA PHE A 599 5.69 -33.10 16.69
C PHE A 599 6.31 -33.70 15.42
N LYS A 600 7.17 -32.96 14.71
CA LYS A 600 7.89 -33.44 13.51
C LYS A 600 8.69 -34.71 13.81
N ILE A 601 9.44 -34.69 14.92
CA ILE A 601 10.22 -35.85 15.39
C ILE A 601 9.31 -37.02 15.71
N SER A 602 8.28 -36.82 16.56
CA SER A 602 7.38 -37.89 16.99
C SER A 602 6.58 -38.51 15.83
N GLN A 603 6.19 -37.69 14.84
CA GLN A 603 5.52 -38.14 13.64
C GLN A 603 6.44 -39.01 12.78
N THR A 604 7.69 -38.58 12.61
CA THR A 604 8.71 -39.31 11.85
C THR A 604 9.01 -40.66 12.50
N ASP A 605 9.24 -40.66 13.82
CA ASP A 605 9.51 -41.88 14.58
C ASP A 605 8.34 -42.88 14.50
N PHE A 606 7.10 -42.40 14.61
CA PHE A 606 5.91 -43.25 14.49
C PHE A 606 5.73 -43.79 13.06
N ALA A 607 5.98 -42.97 12.04
CA ALA A 607 5.87 -43.38 10.64
C ALA A 607 6.89 -44.47 10.26
N ASN A 608 8.08 -44.43 10.86
CA ASN A 608 9.17 -45.38 10.60
C ASN A 608 8.98 -46.75 11.30
N LEU A 609 7.91 -46.94 12.07
CA LEU A 609 7.61 -48.23 12.71
C LEU A 609 7.33 -49.32 11.66
N THR A 610 8.21 -50.32 11.61
CA THR A 610 8.07 -51.46 10.70
C THR A 610 7.04 -52.48 11.19
N THR A 611 6.66 -53.42 10.31
CA THR A 611 5.80 -54.56 10.68
C THR A 611 6.44 -55.50 11.69
N THR A 612 7.77 -55.42 11.89
CA THR A 612 8.50 -56.24 12.87
C THR A 612 8.44 -55.68 14.29
N THR A 613 8.10 -54.39 14.46
CA THR A 613 7.89 -53.81 15.80
C THR A 613 6.62 -54.38 16.41
N THR A 614 6.72 -54.99 17.60
CA THR A 614 5.57 -55.60 18.28
C THR A 614 4.51 -54.56 18.68
N ASN A 615 3.24 -54.98 18.78
CA ASN A 615 2.13 -54.06 19.07
C ASN A 615 2.31 -53.26 20.38
N ASN A 616 2.91 -53.88 21.41
CA ASN A 616 3.20 -53.21 22.68
C ASN A 616 4.38 -52.22 22.55
N ALA A 617 5.41 -52.56 21.77
CA ALA A 617 6.56 -51.68 21.56
C ALA A 617 6.23 -50.42 20.75
N ARG A 618 5.07 -50.36 20.08
CA ARG A 618 4.57 -49.18 19.36
C ARG A 618 3.85 -48.18 20.28
N VAL A 619 3.39 -48.60 21.45
CA VAL A 619 2.62 -47.75 22.38
C VAL A 619 3.38 -46.49 22.82
N PRO A 620 4.67 -46.54 23.20
CA PRO A 620 5.42 -45.35 23.58
C PRO A 620 5.53 -44.31 22.44
N TYR A 621 5.63 -44.76 21.19
CA TYR A 621 5.68 -43.88 20.03
C TYR A 621 4.33 -43.20 19.77
N ALA A 622 3.23 -43.95 19.91
CA ALA A 622 1.88 -43.37 19.83
C ALA A 622 1.62 -42.37 20.97
N GLN A 623 2.08 -42.65 22.18
CA GLN A 623 2.00 -41.73 23.33
C GLN A 623 2.84 -40.46 23.10
N ALA A 624 4.07 -40.60 22.59
CA ALA A 624 4.92 -39.46 22.25
C ALA A 624 4.26 -38.58 21.19
N LEU A 625 3.74 -39.18 20.12
CA LEU A 625 2.99 -38.48 19.07
C LEU A 625 1.74 -37.78 19.63
N GLN A 626 0.99 -38.45 20.51
CA GLN A 626 -0.19 -37.84 21.16
C GLN A 626 0.21 -36.65 22.02
N ASN A 627 1.23 -36.79 22.86
CA ASN A 627 1.70 -35.71 23.74
C ASN A 627 2.18 -34.50 22.94
N ALA A 628 2.92 -34.73 21.86
CA ALA A 628 3.36 -33.68 20.95
C ALA A 628 2.16 -33.00 20.26
N ALA A 629 1.18 -33.78 19.76
CA ALA A 629 -0.03 -33.26 19.14
C ALA A 629 -0.85 -32.39 20.10
N VAL A 630 -1.05 -32.85 21.35
CA VAL A 630 -1.76 -32.11 22.40
C VAL A 630 -1.02 -30.82 22.75
N ASN A 631 0.31 -30.83 22.76
CA ASN A 631 1.10 -29.62 23.01
C ASN A 631 0.98 -28.60 21.88
N LEU A 632 1.04 -29.05 20.64
CA LEU A 632 0.82 -28.20 19.47
C LEU A 632 -0.58 -27.60 19.45
N ASP A 633 -1.59 -28.42 19.76
CA ASP A 633 -2.99 -28.03 19.81
C ASP A 633 -3.25 -26.97 20.89
N PHE A 634 -2.59 -27.10 22.04
CA PHE A 634 -2.63 -26.08 23.10
C PHE A 634 -2.18 -24.71 22.58
N TRP A 635 -1.00 -24.62 21.98
CA TRP A 635 -0.47 -23.36 21.45
C TRP A 635 -1.34 -22.82 20.31
N THR A 636 -1.75 -23.70 19.40
CA THR A 636 -2.61 -23.33 18.27
C THR A 636 -3.93 -22.72 18.75
N LYS A 637 -4.56 -23.29 19.77
CA LYS A 637 -5.83 -22.79 20.31
C LYS A 637 -5.71 -21.46 21.02
N ILE A 638 -4.70 -21.26 21.87
CA ILE A 638 -4.55 -19.97 22.56
C ILE A 638 -4.20 -18.85 21.57
N ILE A 639 -3.41 -19.16 20.51
CA ILE A 639 -3.13 -18.23 19.42
C ILE A 639 -4.41 -17.89 18.65
N ALA A 640 -5.25 -18.88 18.34
CA ALA A 640 -6.51 -18.67 17.63
C ALA A 640 -7.45 -17.76 18.43
N VAL A 641 -7.62 -18.02 19.73
CA VAL A 641 -8.46 -17.20 20.63
C VAL A 641 -7.95 -15.77 20.69
N LYS A 642 -6.63 -15.59 20.86
CA LYS A 642 -6.04 -14.25 20.92
C LYS A 642 -6.22 -13.48 19.62
N SER A 643 -6.08 -14.17 18.48
CA SER A 643 -6.28 -13.58 17.16
C SER A 643 -7.73 -13.14 16.94
N ILE A 644 -8.71 -13.91 17.44
CA ILE A 644 -10.13 -13.52 17.42
C ILE A 644 -10.36 -12.27 18.26
N ASP A 645 -9.84 -12.25 19.49
CA ASP A 645 -10.02 -11.12 20.41
C ASP A 645 -9.47 -9.83 19.80
N LEU A 646 -8.22 -9.87 19.32
CA LEU A 646 -7.57 -8.74 18.63
C LEU A 646 -8.34 -8.27 17.40
N ALA A 647 -8.71 -9.18 16.49
CA ALA A 647 -9.44 -8.82 15.28
C ALA A 647 -10.80 -8.19 15.62
N SER A 648 -11.54 -8.79 16.56
CA SER A 648 -12.89 -8.36 16.94
C SER A 648 -12.91 -6.99 17.60
N GLN A 649 -11.90 -6.65 18.41
CA GLN A 649 -11.79 -5.33 19.01
C GLN A 649 -11.22 -4.29 18.03
N ALA A 650 -10.34 -4.71 17.12
CA ALA A 650 -9.79 -3.83 16.10
C ALA A 650 -10.85 -3.42 15.07
N LYS A 651 -11.57 -4.37 14.47
CA LYS A 651 -12.50 -4.10 13.36
C LYS A 651 -13.73 -5.01 13.31
N THR A 652 -13.53 -6.34 13.32
CA THR A 652 -14.62 -7.35 13.24
C THR A 652 -14.03 -8.76 13.43
N LEU A 653 -14.86 -9.80 13.39
CA LEU A 653 -14.37 -11.18 13.47
C LEU A 653 -13.42 -11.53 12.30
N PRO A 654 -12.43 -12.41 12.52
CA PRO A 654 -11.59 -12.93 11.45
C PRO A 654 -12.42 -13.57 10.32
N VAL A 655 -11.96 -13.41 9.09
CA VAL A 655 -12.58 -14.02 7.90
C VAL A 655 -11.69 -15.11 7.31
N SER A 656 -12.29 -16.05 6.56
CA SER A 656 -11.56 -17.15 5.92
C SER A 656 -10.58 -16.66 4.85
N ALA A 657 -9.52 -17.44 4.61
CA ALA A 657 -8.57 -17.16 3.54
C ALA A 657 -9.27 -17.03 2.18
N GLY A 658 -8.80 -16.12 1.34
CA GLY A 658 -9.43 -15.79 0.05
C GLY A 658 -10.58 -14.79 0.12
N THR A 659 -11.01 -14.37 1.31
CA THR A 659 -11.98 -13.28 1.46
C THR A 659 -11.32 -11.96 1.08
N ASP A 660 -11.98 -11.18 0.22
CA ASP A 660 -11.57 -9.82 -0.09
C ASP A 660 -11.79 -8.91 1.15
N LEU A 661 -10.68 -8.54 1.80
CA LEU A 661 -10.69 -7.73 3.01
C LEU A 661 -11.29 -6.33 2.79
N ALA A 662 -11.34 -5.84 1.54
CA ALA A 662 -11.98 -4.58 1.21
C ALA A 662 -13.51 -4.59 1.30
N LYS A 663 -14.11 -5.78 1.32
CA LYS A 663 -15.56 -5.96 1.45
C LYS A 663 -15.99 -6.26 2.89
N VAL A 664 -15.04 -6.28 3.81
CA VAL A 664 -15.30 -6.62 5.21
C VAL A 664 -15.77 -5.37 5.96
N THR A 665 -17.03 -5.39 6.38
CA THR A 665 -17.64 -4.32 7.19
C THR A 665 -17.18 -4.41 8.65
N ALA A 666 -16.82 -3.25 9.22
CA ALA A 666 -16.51 -3.13 10.64
C ALA A 666 -17.76 -3.34 11.50
N GLN A 667 -17.59 -3.94 12.68
CA GLN A 667 -18.67 -4.06 13.67
C GLN A 667 -18.81 -2.78 14.50
N PRO A 668 -20.01 -2.47 15.00
CA PRO A 668 -20.20 -1.39 15.97
C PRO A 668 -19.33 -1.60 17.22
N ASN A 669 -18.93 -0.50 17.86
CA ASN A 669 -18.10 -0.49 19.08
C ASN A 669 -16.71 -1.12 18.93
N THR A 670 -16.18 -1.19 17.71
CA THR A 670 -14.78 -1.55 17.46
C THR A 670 -13.93 -0.29 17.34
N ALA A 671 -12.62 -0.40 17.57
CA ALA A 671 -11.71 0.74 17.47
C ALA A 671 -11.77 1.38 16.07
N TYR A 672 -11.76 0.55 15.01
CA TYR A 672 -11.87 1.02 13.63
C TYR A 672 -13.19 1.77 13.37
N GLN A 673 -14.34 1.22 13.78
CA GLN A 673 -15.63 1.88 13.52
C GLN A 673 -15.76 3.19 14.32
N SER A 674 -15.36 3.20 15.59
CA SER A 674 -15.38 4.42 16.41
C SER A 674 -14.44 5.50 15.86
N ASP A 675 -13.35 5.13 15.19
CA ASP A 675 -12.45 6.08 14.53
C ASP A 675 -13.12 6.72 13.30
N ILE A 676 -13.76 5.91 12.45
CA ILE A 676 -14.56 6.39 11.32
C ILE A 676 -15.66 7.37 11.79
N ASP A 677 -16.37 7.03 12.87
CA ASP A 677 -17.43 7.87 13.43
C ASP A 677 -16.85 9.18 13.98
N ALA A 678 -15.70 9.14 14.67
CA ALA A 678 -14.99 10.31 15.17
C ALA A 678 -14.47 11.20 14.04
N LEU A 679 -13.97 10.62 12.94
CA LEU A 679 -13.52 11.36 11.76
C LEU A 679 -14.67 12.08 11.07
N ALA A 680 -15.79 11.40 10.84
CA ALA A 680 -16.99 12.00 10.25
C ALA A 680 -17.55 13.13 11.12
N ALA A 681 -17.58 12.93 12.45
CA ALA A 681 -18.02 13.96 13.40
C ALA A 681 -17.05 15.17 13.41
N SER A 682 -15.74 14.92 13.34
CA SER A 682 -14.70 15.97 13.27
C SER A 682 -14.80 16.80 11.99
N GLN A 683 -15.00 16.15 10.83
CA GLN A 683 -15.22 16.84 9.55
C GLN A 683 -16.51 17.69 9.55
N SER A 684 -17.58 17.17 10.15
CA SER A 684 -18.84 17.90 10.33
C SER A 684 -18.65 19.13 11.23
N ALA A 685 -17.90 18.98 12.32
CA ALA A 685 -17.55 20.07 13.23
C ALA A 685 -16.68 21.13 12.55
N ALA A 686 -15.66 20.73 11.79
CA ALA A 686 -14.83 21.64 11.00
C ALA A 686 -15.68 22.47 10.02
N SER A 687 -16.58 21.81 9.29
CA SER A 687 -17.48 22.47 8.32
C SER A 687 -18.42 23.48 8.99
N ALA A 688 -19.00 23.12 10.14
CA ALA A 688 -19.86 24.00 10.91
C ALA A 688 -19.10 25.21 11.49
N LEU A 689 -17.89 24.98 12.03
CA LEU A 689 -17.00 26.03 12.53
C LEU A 689 -16.58 26.99 11.42
N GLN A 690 -16.14 26.48 10.27
CA GLN A 690 -15.80 27.31 9.10
C GLN A 690 -16.98 28.17 8.66
N THR A 691 -18.19 27.60 8.63
CA THR A 691 -19.42 28.32 8.29
C THR A 691 -19.73 29.43 9.29
N TYR A 692 -19.53 29.18 10.58
CA TYR A 692 -19.68 30.18 11.63
C TYR A 692 -18.62 31.28 11.55
N ILE A 693 -17.34 30.92 11.40
CA ILE A 693 -16.21 31.87 11.30
C ILE A 693 -16.40 32.81 10.11
N LYS A 694 -16.78 32.28 8.94
CA LYS A 694 -17.00 33.08 7.73
C LYS A 694 -18.18 34.04 7.85
N THR A 695 -19.22 33.66 8.59
CA THR A 695 -20.44 34.48 8.71
C THR A 695 -21.10 34.24 10.07
N PRO A 696 -20.69 34.97 11.12
CA PRO A 696 -21.13 34.72 12.49
C PRO A 696 -22.63 35.05 12.69
N THR A 697 -23.41 34.05 13.14
CA THR A 697 -24.80 34.21 13.62
C THR A 697 -25.04 33.28 14.81
N GLU A 698 -26.01 33.58 15.68
CA GLU A 698 -26.32 32.72 16.84
C GLU A 698 -26.75 31.30 16.43
N ASN A 699 -27.48 31.14 15.32
CA ASN A 699 -27.84 29.82 14.80
C ASN A 699 -26.60 29.03 14.36
N LYS A 700 -25.64 29.66 13.67
CA LYS A 700 -24.40 29.02 13.22
C LYS A 700 -23.46 28.71 14.39
N LYS A 701 -23.42 29.59 15.40
CA LYS A 701 -22.71 29.37 16.66
C LYS A 701 -23.24 28.14 17.38
N THR A 702 -24.57 28.01 17.48
CA THR A 702 -25.23 26.86 18.10
C THR A 702 -24.96 25.58 17.30
N ALA A 703 -25.06 25.62 15.97
CA ALA A 703 -24.75 24.48 15.11
C ALA A 703 -23.28 24.02 15.25
N ALA A 704 -22.33 24.96 15.28
CA ALA A 704 -20.92 24.67 15.50
C ALA A 704 -20.67 24.07 16.89
N ALA A 705 -21.31 24.61 17.94
CA ALA A 705 -21.20 24.07 19.30
C ALA A 705 -21.76 22.63 19.41
N THR A 706 -22.91 22.36 18.77
CA THR A 706 -23.49 21.01 18.72
C THR A 706 -22.59 20.03 17.97
N ALA A 707 -22.07 20.43 16.81
CA ALA A 707 -21.17 19.59 16.02
C ALA A 707 -19.86 19.29 16.78
N ARG A 708 -19.29 20.29 17.48
CA ARG A 708 -18.12 20.10 18.36
C ARG A 708 -18.41 19.14 19.50
N SER A 709 -19.57 19.27 20.15
CA SER A 709 -19.99 18.35 21.24
C SER A 709 -20.11 16.91 20.74
N ASN A 710 -20.68 16.71 19.55
CA ASN A 710 -20.72 15.39 18.91
C ASN A 710 -19.30 14.86 18.63
N ALA A 711 -18.40 15.68 18.09
CA ALA A 711 -17.01 15.27 17.84
C ALA A 711 -16.28 14.85 19.14
N LEU A 712 -16.46 15.58 20.24
CA LEU A 712 -15.93 15.20 21.55
C LEU A 712 -16.49 13.87 22.06
N ASN A 713 -17.80 13.65 21.94
CA ASN A 713 -18.42 12.39 22.36
C ASN A 713 -17.91 11.18 21.55
N GLN A 714 -17.76 11.34 20.24
CA GLN A 714 -17.20 10.27 19.39
C GLN A 714 -15.73 10.03 19.69
N LEU A 715 -14.94 11.09 19.93
CA LEU A 715 -13.54 10.96 20.33
C LEU A 715 -13.39 10.22 21.67
N SER A 716 -14.24 10.53 22.65
CA SER A 716 -14.25 9.83 23.95
C SER A 716 -14.57 8.34 23.78
N THR A 717 -15.54 8.02 22.93
CA THR A 717 -15.90 6.63 22.57
C THR A 717 -14.73 5.91 21.90
N LEU A 718 -14.05 6.57 20.96
CA LEU A 718 -12.86 6.04 20.30
C LEU A 718 -11.74 5.78 21.31
N ILE A 719 -11.46 6.71 22.22
CA ILE A 719 -10.45 6.54 23.26
C ILE A 719 -10.77 5.32 24.12
N GLU A 720 -12.04 5.09 24.48
CA GLU A 720 -12.46 3.90 25.20
C GLU A 720 -12.18 2.61 24.40
N GLN A 721 -12.55 2.54 23.12
CA GLN A 721 -12.30 1.34 22.30
C GLN A 721 -10.81 1.13 22.04
N ALA A 722 -10.03 2.19 21.81
CA ALA A 722 -8.59 2.12 21.69
C ALA A 722 -7.94 1.60 22.99
N ASN A 723 -8.45 2.01 24.16
CA ASN A 723 -8.01 1.51 25.46
C ASN A 723 -8.31 0.02 25.64
N LYS A 724 -9.49 -0.46 25.22
CA LYS A 724 -9.82 -1.89 25.23
C LYS A 724 -8.88 -2.68 24.34
N LEU A 725 -8.72 -2.24 23.08
CA LEU A 725 -7.79 -2.88 22.15
C LEU A 725 -6.37 -2.88 22.70
N SER A 726 -5.91 -1.75 23.27
CA SER A 726 -4.58 -1.63 23.89
C SER A 726 -4.41 -2.58 25.09
N GLY A 727 -5.47 -2.83 25.85
CA GLY A 727 -5.53 -3.82 26.92
C GLY A 727 -5.46 -5.26 26.42
N VAL A 728 -5.99 -5.56 25.23
CA VAL A 728 -5.77 -6.86 24.57
C VAL A 728 -4.39 -6.91 23.93
N LEU A 729 -3.88 -5.81 23.40
CA LEU A 729 -2.55 -5.73 22.79
C LEU A 729 -1.41 -5.67 23.85
N SER A 730 -1.72 -5.92 25.14
CA SER A 730 -0.87 -5.57 26.30
C SER A 730 0.55 -6.14 26.19
N ASN A 731 1.56 -5.28 26.43
CA ASN A 731 3.02 -5.51 26.57
C ASN A 731 3.78 -6.41 25.57
N THR A 732 3.13 -6.96 24.53
CA THR A 732 3.57 -8.25 23.97
C THR A 732 3.78 -8.31 22.46
N ILE A 733 3.71 -7.21 21.73
CA ILE A 733 4.16 -7.28 20.34
C ILE A 733 5.69 -7.24 20.34
N ALA A 734 6.26 -8.43 20.23
CA ALA A 734 7.66 -8.65 19.90
C ALA A 734 7.97 -8.05 18.53
N SER A 735 9.25 -8.03 18.18
CA SER A 735 9.68 -7.59 16.85
C SER A 735 8.99 -8.43 15.76
N ALA A 736 8.15 -7.77 14.96
CA ALA A 736 7.47 -8.37 13.81
C ALA A 736 8.40 -8.42 12.61
N THR A 737 8.42 -9.53 11.88
CA THR A 737 9.25 -9.64 10.67
C THR A 737 8.57 -9.03 9.44
N GLN A 738 7.23 -8.95 9.41
CA GLN A 738 6.43 -8.54 8.25
C GLN A 738 5.05 -8.00 8.66
N PHE A 739 5.01 -6.98 9.52
CA PHE A 739 3.74 -6.39 9.93
C PHE A 739 3.15 -5.52 8.80
N PRO A 740 1.82 -5.45 8.61
CA PRO A 740 1.23 -4.58 7.59
C PRO A 740 1.69 -3.13 7.72
N THR A 741 2.04 -2.49 6.60
CA THR A 741 2.54 -1.10 6.61
C THR A 741 1.46 -0.16 7.17
N VAL A 742 1.79 0.54 8.27
CA VAL A 742 0.91 1.57 8.83
C VAL A 742 1.25 2.92 8.21
N TRP A 743 0.43 3.35 7.25
CA TRP A 743 0.64 4.65 6.60
C TRP A 743 0.20 5.81 7.51
N LEU A 744 1.11 6.75 7.77
CA LEU A 744 0.95 7.81 8.78
C LEU A 744 0.42 9.15 8.21
N SER A 745 -0.18 9.12 7.02
CA SER A 745 -0.75 10.29 6.35
C SER A 745 -1.98 9.89 5.53
N SER A 746 -3.00 10.76 5.49
CA SER A 746 -4.19 10.59 4.66
C SER A 746 -3.91 10.64 3.16
N ARG A 747 -2.75 11.19 2.74
CA ARG A 747 -2.31 11.09 1.34
C ARG A 747 -2.02 9.67 0.90
N CYS A 748 -1.86 8.76 1.84
CA CYS A 748 -1.64 7.35 1.58
C CYS A 748 -2.93 6.52 1.62
N ASP A 749 -4.11 7.12 1.76
CA ASP A 749 -5.37 6.38 1.88
C ASP A 749 -5.66 5.46 0.69
N PHE A 750 -5.16 5.82 -0.50
CA PHE A 750 -5.27 4.96 -1.68
C PHE A 750 -4.49 3.63 -1.55
N LEU A 751 -3.56 3.52 -0.59
CA LEU A 751 -2.76 2.32 -0.32
C LEU A 751 -3.39 1.39 0.71
N GLN A 752 -4.58 1.73 1.24
CA GLN A 752 -5.21 0.95 2.29
C GLN A 752 -5.57 -0.47 1.82
N PRO A 753 -5.04 -1.52 2.47
CA PRO A 753 -5.22 -2.90 2.03
C PRO A 753 -6.67 -3.38 2.14
N ALA A 754 -7.45 -2.91 3.13
CA ALA A 754 -8.84 -3.30 3.34
C ALA A 754 -9.86 -2.27 2.84
N GLN A 755 -9.54 -1.48 1.81
CA GLN A 755 -10.48 -0.56 1.15
C GLN A 755 -10.42 -0.71 -0.37
N LYS A 756 -11.54 -0.54 -1.08
CA LYS A 756 -11.53 -0.48 -2.55
C LYS A 756 -10.88 0.82 -2.99
N THR A 757 -9.71 0.74 -3.63
CA THR A 757 -8.96 1.91 -4.08
C THR A 757 -8.52 1.78 -5.53
N TRP A 758 -8.39 2.92 -6.21
CA TRP A 758 -7.89 2.98 -7.58
C TRP A 758 -6.55 2.28 -7.75
N TRP A 759 -5.70 2.31 -6.73
CA TRP A 759 -4.38 1.70 -6.74
C TRP A 759 -4.43 0.17 -6.82
N ARG A 760 -5.30 -0.45 -6.03
CA ARG A 760 -5.42 -1.91 -6.00
C ARG A 760 -6.25 -2.40 -7.19
N GLU A 761 -7.40 -1.79 -7.44
CA GLU A 761 -8.32 -2.23 -8.50
C GLU A 761 -7.68 -2.08 -9.89
N ASN A 762 -6.89 -1.04 -10.10
CA ASN A 762 -6.15 -0.86 -11.36
C ASN A 762 -4.76 -1.49 -11.37
N GLN A 763 -4.38 -2.22 -10.31
CA GLN A 763 -3.11 -2.98 -10.23
C GLN A 763 -1.85 -2.11 -10.38
N TRP A 764 -1.88 -0.83 -10.03
CA TRP A 764 -0.72 0.08 -10.14
C TRP A 764 0.49 -0.36 -9.30
N LYS A 765 0.27 -1.14 -8.24
CA LYS A 765 1.34 -1.63 -7.36
C LYS A 765 2.44 -2.42 -8.06
N THR A 766 2.16 -3.05 -9.20
CA THR A 766 3.15 -3.83 -9.96
C THR A 766 4.02 -2.96 -10.88
N LEU A 767 3.61 -1.72 -11.14
CA LEU A 767 4.22 -0.83 -12.14
C LEU A 767 4.90 0.38 -11.51
N VAL A 768 4.74 0.61 -10.21
CA VAL A 768 5.27 1.78 -9.53
C VAL A 768 6.37 1.39 -8.55
N PHE A 769 7.50 2.07 -8.68
CA PHE A 769 8.72 1.88 -7.93
C PHE A 769 9.13 3.20 -7.29
N TYR A 770 9.97 3.13 -6.27
CA TYR A 770 10.62 4.31 -5.73
C TYR A 770 12.02 4.01 -5.26
N GLN A 771 12.83 5.05 -5.23
CA GLN A 771 14.13 5.06 -4.61
C GLN A 771 14.26 6.18 -3.60
N ILE A 772 14.83 5.85 -2.44
CA ILE A 772 15.24 6.81 -1.43
C ILE A 772 16.77 7.00 -1.48
N SER A 773 17.25 8.23 -1.28
CA SER A 773 18.69 8.48 -1.09
C SER A 773 19.18 7.93 0.25
N ASP A 774 18.31 8.01 1.24
CA ASP A 774 18.54 7.66 2.63
C ASP A 774 17.18 7.41 3.29
N ILE A 775 17.12 6.55 4.30
CA ILE A 775 15.87 6.28 5.01
C ILE A 775 15.38 7.49 5.83
N VAL A 776 16.29 8.31 6.37
CA VAL A 776 15.92 9.45 7.22
C VAL A 776 15.77 10.72 6.37
N VAL A 777 14.61 11.37 6.43
CA VAL A 777 14.28 12.56 5.62
C VAL A 777 15.19 13.75 5.92
N SER A 778 15.68 13.86 7.15
CA SER A 778 16.59 14.96 7.53
C SER A 778 17.94 14.90 6.81
N ASN A 779 18.34 13.74 6.29
CA ASN A 779 19.58 13.61 5.53
C ASN A 779 19.48 14.35 4.17
N PRO A 780 20.57 14.95 3.67
CA PRO A 780 20.59 15.59 2.36
C PRO A 780 20.29 14.58 1.24
N GLY A 781 19.49 15.00 0.26
CA GLY A 781 19.21 14.17 -0.92
C GLY A 781 20.43 14.03 -1.82
N THR A 782 20.70 12.81 -2.29
CA THR A 782 21.85 12.50 -3.15
C THR A 782 21.48 11.93 -4.51
N LEU A 783 20.18 11.77 -4.81
CA LEU A 783 19.73 11.28 -6.11
C LEU A 783 19.83 12.39 -7.15
N MET A 784 20.03 11.98 -8.41
CA MET A 784 20.24 12.85 -9.55
C MET A 784 19.29 12.49 -10.69
N VAL A 785 18.58 13.48 -11.23
CA VAL A 785 17.72 13.32 -12.40
C VAL A 785 18.25 14.18 -13.53
N ASN A 786 18.63 13.56 -14.65
CA ASN A 786 19.26 14.26 -15.79
C ASN A 786 20.43 15.18 -15.39
N GLY A 787 21.21 14.77 -14.39
CA GLY A 787 22.34 15.54 -13.86
C GLY A 787 22.00 16.56 -12.77
N ALA A 788 20.73 16.95 -12.59
CA ALA A 788 20.32 17.79 -11.46
C ALA A 788 20.32 16.95 -10.17
N SER A 789 21.03 17.39 -9.13
CA SER A 789 21.21 16.67 -7.86
C SER A 789 20.37 17.26 -6.72
N GLY A 790 20.25 16.53 -5.61
CA GLY A 790 19.66 17.01 -4.37
C GLY A 790 18.33 16.34 -4.01
N TYR A 791 17.88 15.39 -4.83
CA TYR A 791 16.62 14.68 -4.61
C TYR A 791 16.79 13.59 -3.54
N ARG A 792 15.82 13.52 -2.64
CA ARG A 792 15.74 12.50 -1.57
C ARG A 792 14.95 11.27 -1.99
N LEU A 793 13.98 11.48 -2.85
CA LEU A 793 13.02 10.49 -3.29
C LEU A 793 12.84 10.64 -4.79
N VAL A 794 12.87 9.53 -5.52
CA VAL A 794 12.46 9.46 -6.91
C VAL A 794 11.44 8.33 -7.01
N VAL A 795 10.23 8.64 -7.45
CA VAL A 795 9.16 7.67 -7.75
C VAL A 795 9.09 7.48 -9.25
N LEU A 796 8.95 6.24 -9.70
CA LEU A 796 8.88 5.86 -11.11
C LEU A 796 7.59 5.07 -11.34
N ALA A 797 6.83 5.46 -12.35
CA ALA A 797 5.82 4.63 -12.96
C ALA A 797 6.40 4.08 -14.27
N ALA A 798 6.48 2.75 -14.36
CA ALA A 798 6.84 2.05 -15.58
C ALA A 798 5.72 2.26 -16.60
N GLY A 799 6.10 2.69 -17.80
CA GLY A 799 5.15 2.72 -18.92
C GLY A 799 4.87 1.30 -19.42
N ARG A 800 4.15 1.19 -20.54
CA ARG A 800 3.90 -0.11 -21.21
C ARG A 800 5.19 -0.88 -21.48
N THR A 801 5.10 -2.20 -21.62
CA THR A 801 6.26 -2.99 -22.09
C THR A 801 6.79 -2.49 -23.44
N LEU A 802 8.12 -2.32 -23.50
CA LEU A 802 8.90 -1.95 -24.68
C LEU A 802 9.93 -3.04 -25.02
N GLY A 803 10.21 -3.22 -26.31
CA GLY A 803 11.24 -4.15 -26.78
C GLY A 803 11.03 -5.59 -26.29
N THR A 804 11.98 -6.11 -25.51
CA THR A 804 11.99 -7.49 -24.98
C THR A 804 11.55 -7.58 -23.51
N GLN A 805 11.04 -6.49 -22.93
CA GLN A 805 10.57 -6.50 -21.54
C GLN A 805 9.48 -7.55 -21.32
N ASN A 806 9.59 -8.28 -20.21
CA ASN A 806 8.66 -9.32 -19.82
C ASN A 806 8.35 -9.21 -18.30
N ARG A 807 7.13 -8.77 -17.98
CA ARG A 807 6.65 -8.58 -16.59
C ARG A 807 6.64 -9.85 -15.73
N SER A 808 6.79 -11.04 -16.31
CA SER A 808 6.95 -12.28 -15.54
C SER A 808 8.34 -12.41 -14.89
N ILE A 809 9.32 -11.64 -15.37
CA ILE A 809 10.69 -11.60 -14.83
C ILE A 809 10.81 -10.40 -13.91
N GLN A 810 11.01 -10.65 -12.61
CA GLN A 810 11.04 -9.62 -11.58
C GLN A 810 12.44 -9.00 -11.43
N ASN A 811 12.79 -8.05 -12.29
CA ASN A 811 13.99 -7.21 -12.18
C ASN A 811 13.77 -5.85 -12.87
N THR A 812 14.64 -4.87 -12.65
CA THR A 812 14.44 -3.52 -13.20
C THR A 812 14.44 -3.42 -14.72
N GLU A 813 15.23 -4.23 -15.42
CA GLU A 813 15.32 -4.24 -16.90
C GLU A 813 14.01 -4.65 -17.59
N ASN A 814 13.19 -5.46 -16.92
CA ASN A 814 11.89 -5.89 -17.45
C ASN A 814 10.77 -4.87 -17.17
N TYR A 815 11.10 -3.74 -16.55
CA TYR A 815 10.13 -2.71 -16.22
C TYR A 815 10.47 -1.30 -16.63
N LEU A 816 11.75 -0.93 -16.64
CA LEU A 816 12.22 0.44 -16.81
C LEU A 816 13.17 0.56 -18.00
N GLU A 817 13.60 1.78 -18.33
CA GLU A 817 14.55 2.05 -19.42
C GLU A 817 15.73 2.96 -19.03
N ALA A 818 16.77 2.98 -19.89
CA ALA A 818 17.97 3.81 -19.73
C ALA A 818 18.64 3.65 -18.34
N ASN A 819 19.01 4.75 -17.65
CA ASN A 819 19.61 4.63 -16.32
C ASN A 819 18.61 4.16 -15.24
N ASN A 820 17.31 4.15 -15.53
CA ASN A 820 16.29 3.71 -14.58
C ASN A 820 16.31 2.19 -14.44
N SER A 821 16.61 1.46 -15.53
CA SER A 821 16.76 0.00 -15.57
C SER A 821 18.15 -0.54 -15.21
N SER A 822 18.99 0.26 -14.55
CA SER A 822 20.35 -0.15 -14.17
C SER A 822 20.35 -1.46 -13.36
N PRO A 823 20.99 -2.55 -13.82
CA PRO A 823 21.04 -3.84 -13.11
C PRO A 823 21.66 -3.77 -11.73
N SER A 824 22.50 -2.76 -11.47
CA SER A 824 23.05 -2.51 -10.13
C SER A 824 21.98 -2.23 -9.07
N ARG A 825 20.74 -1.90 -9.44
CA ARG A 825 19.61 -1.81 -8.51
C ARG A 825 19.13 -3.19 -8.03
N ASP A 826 19.37 -4.23 -8.84
CA ASP A 826 19.02 -5.62 -8.53
C ASP A 826 20.25 -6.44 -8.07
N GLY A 827 21.46 -5.90 -8.22
CA GLY A 827 22.71 -6.69 -8.20
C GLY A 827 23.06 -7.37 -6.87
N ASP A 828 22.64 -6.81 -5.75
CA ASP A 828 22.76 -7.42 -4.42
C ASP A 828 21.48 -8.20 -4.00
N GLY A 829 20.49 -8.31 -4.91
CA GLY A 829 19.17 -8.90 -4.70
C GLY A 829 18.23 -8.01 -3.88
N ASP A 830 18.76 -7.43 -2.81
CA ASP A 830 18.01 -6.69 -1.78
C ASP A 830 17.94 -5.18 -2.04
N ALA A 831 18.50 -4.72 -3.15
CA ALA A 831 18.54 -3.33 -3.57
C ALA A 831 19.12 -2.39 -2.50
N THR A 832 20.13 -2.83 -1.76
CA THR A 832 20.78 -2.04 -0.69
C THR A 832 21.82 -1.06 -1.23
N THR A 833 22.26 -1.28 -2.46
CA THR A 833 23.24 -0.44 -3.16
C THR A 833 22.57 0.82 -3.74
N LEU A 834 23.08 2.00 -3.35
CA LEU A 834 22.55 3.28 -3.81
C LEU A 834 22.96 3.61 -5.26
N VAL A 835 22.03 3.43 -6.21
CA VAL A 835 22.20 3.86 -7.61
C VAL A 835 21.65 5.29 -7.82
N LYS A 836 22.53 6.29 -7.87
CA LYS A 836 22.13 7.71 -7.75
C LYS A 836 21.44 8.33 -8.96
N THR A 837 21.65 7.80 -10.17
CA THR A 837 21.27 8.48 -11.41
C THR A 837 19.96 7.98 -11.99
N PHE A 838 19.15 8.91 -12.49
CA PHE A 838 17.88 8.67 -13.17
C PHE A 838 17.81 9.47 -14.47
N THR A 839 17.02 8.94 -15.42
CA THR A 839 16.78 9.55 -16.73
C THR A 839 15.31 9.93 -16.86
N VAL A 840 15.06 11.13 -17.35
CA VAL A 840 13.75 11.55 -17.85
C VAL A 840 13.91 11.98 -19.30
N ALA A 841 13.15 11.37 -20.20
CA ALA A 841 13.14 11.71 -21.61
C ALA A 841 11.71 11.79 -22.16
N THR A 842 11.59 12.40 -23.35
CA THR A 842 10.35 12.37 -24.13
C THR A 842 10.01 10.92 -24.46
N PRO A 843 8.73 10.50 -24.38
CA PRO A 843 8.33 9.15 -24.75
C PRO A 843 8.76 8.81 -26.18
N SER A 844 9.20 7.59 -26.36
CA SER A 844 9.63 7.05 -27.64
C SER A 844 9.36 5.54 -27.69
N SER A 845 9.82 4.88 -28.76
CA SER A 845 9.78 3.42 -28.86
C SER A 845 10.74 2.70 -27.90
N ILE A 846 11.66 3.43 -27.26
CA ILE A 846 12.72 2.88 -26.39
C ILE A 846 12.73 3.49 -24.98
N PHE A 847 11.80 4.38 -24.67
CA PHE A 847 11.71 5.04 -23.36
C PHE A 847 10.28 5.49 -23.10
N ASN A 848 9.69 5.07 -21.98
CA ASN A 848 8.38 5.56 -21.54
C ASN A 848 8.24 5.72 -20.02
N ASP A 849 9.28 5.48 -19.23
CA ASP A 849 9.28 5.77 -17.79
C ASP A 849 8.79 7.18 -17.41
N ARG A 850 7.97 7.26 -16.36
CA ARG A 850 7.47 8.51 -15.78
C ARG A 850 7.85 8.69 -14.33
N LEU A 851 8.62 9.75 -14.08
CA LEU A 851 9.21 9.98 -12.77
C LEU A 851 8.56 11.16 -12.04
N SER A 852 8.51 11.11 -10.71
CA SER A 852 8.23 12.23 -9.80
C SER A 852 9.36 12.32 -8.77
N TYR A 853 9.88 13.51 -8.48
CA TYR A 853 11.10 13.68 -7.69
C TYR A 853 11.22 15.08 -7.07
#